data_AF-A0A1C4SEJ9-F1
#
_entry.id   AF-A0A1C4SEJ9-F1
#
_cell.length_a   1.000
_cell.length_b   1.000
_cell.length_c   1.000
_cell.angle_alpha   90.00
_cell.angle_beta   90.00
_cell.angle_gamma   90.00
#
_symmetry.space_group_name_H-M   'P 1'
#
loop_
_entity.id
_entity.type
_entity.pdbx_description
1 polymer ?
#
loop_
_entity_poly.entity_id
_entity_poly.type
_entity_poly.pdbx_seq_one_letter_code
_entity_poly.pdbx_strand_id
1 'polypeptide(L)'
;MTIEARDLFLFVGAGASRSVPAGLPMFDALRGQILRELRLVGGQSDGSRAGAWARLAPEVFMLALSRGGVEAAPWLNDVLGAGEPNAAHHAVARLAAAGATVWTVNFDDLIERAGGPGLVACAWPAAPADGVRLLKPHGTLGGKLIVDAEAVLHGLPAAWERRLRDDVAGRTVVFLGYRGFDLDFQPIWDDVLAAAGDVLWFDLPDPDADRHKRLLLAGKERAGRLHLRPPVPLPAGAPPGGPNPSWDFVHWCRAEGLADVDQTLVLRLFERPKPVFPRLPGAPYERARPVLQGLLGEITAARRSYRALLARPAHAAHAVRGLVELRLNHGGRPLAWTLTLARALPPVGRLAEARRFAAAKRLAVLSKTGNYRAVLKGTAGLTAKSLSTLWILRSAALRSSGSLDAAAEAAATAWDRARAERHPVRIAHAAFQRTLALMWADRLDEARACLDQHLDPYAAIAANRWVAWADFVRGGLAVRDGDADAAAAHFRRSQDRFQAEALDDGVASVLVAGLAVLRLRGDNGFEEGLAEVERLQRSRGRQRLRYARNHRFMRHAVLLERAEYARVHTRDADAALRLYRSVAGSPYPLHAAQAHLGLAMLEAEHHHPPERAHTALAMATRIGARRHVRHAQALLAAPGPARAPEFFFC
;
A
#
# COMPACT_ATOMS: atom_id res chain seq x y z
N MET A 1 15.22 30.31 24.78
CA MET A 1 16.23 30.49 23.72
C MET A 1 15.50 31.00 22.50
N THR A 2 15.97 32.07 21.89
CA THR A 2 15.43 32.56 20.61
C THR A 2 15.94 31.65 19.51
N ILE A 3 15.07 31.15 18.64
CA ILE A 3 15.46 30.31 17.50
C ILE A 3 16.00 31.23 16.39
N GLU A 4 17.18 30.92 15.85
CA GLU A 4 17.72 31.64 14.69
C GLU A 4 17.65 30.79 13.41
N ALA A 5 17.72 31.44 12.24
CA ALA A 5 17.61 30.74 10.95
C ALA A 5 18.67 29.64 10.77
N ARG A 6 19.91 29.83 11.24
CA ARG A 6 20.99 28.83 11.19
C ARG A 6 20.74 27.56 12.01
N ASP A 7 19.81 27.64 12.97
CA ASP A 7 19.39 26.51 13.80
C ASP A 7 18.27 25.71 13.15
N LEU A 8 17.81 26.12 11.96
CA LEU A 8 16.72 25.50 11.23
C LEU A 8 17.20 24.61 10.10
N PHE A 9 16.54 23.47 10.00
CA PHE A 9 16.49 22.65 8.80
C PHE A 9 15.05 22.64 8.27
N LEU A 10 14.84 22.98 7.00
CA LEU A 10 13.52 22.99 6.38
C LEU A 10 13.42 21.86 5.36
N PHE A 11 12.37 21.06 5.45
CA PHE A 11 11.99 20.09 4.43
C PHE A 11 10.65 20.51 3.80
N VAL A 12 10.72 20.96 2.56
CA VAL A 12 9.58 21.54 1.84
C VAL A 12 9.01 20.52 0.86
N GLY A 13 7.72 20.22 1.00
CA GLY A 13 6.98 19.35 0.10
C GLY A 13 6.06 20.11 -0.85
N ALA A 14 5.39 19.38 -1.73
CA ALA A 14 4.56 19.95 -2.81
C ALA A 14 3.38 20.78 -2.29
N GLY A 15 2.96 20.58 -1.05
CA GLY A 15 1.92 21.39 -0.41
C GLY A 15 2.28 22.88 -0.30
N ALA A 16 3.57 23.22 -0.25
CA ALA A 16 4.03 24.61 -0.26
C ALA A 16 3.69 25.34 -1.57
N SER A 17 3.73 24.62 -2.69
CA SER A 17 3.48 25.15 -4.04
C SER A 17 1.99 25.17 -4.44
N ARG A 18 1.08 24.65 -3.59
CA ARG A 18 -0.36 24.56 -3.88
C ARG A 18 -1.06 25.92 -3.90
N SER A 19 -0.67 26.80 -2.98
CA SER A 19 -1.34 28.09 -2.75
C SER A 19 -0.88 29.13 -3.76
N VAL A 20 -1.78 30.02 -4.18
CA VAL A 20 -1.50 31.09 -5.14
C VAL A 20 -0.47 32.07 -4.54
N PRO A 21 0.40 32.70 -5.35
CA PRO A 21 0.52 32.62 -6.81
C PRO A 21 1.25 31.40 -7.39
N ALA A 22 1.75 30.48 -6.56
CA ALA A 22 2.32 29.24 -7.08
C ALA A 22 1.24 28.40 -7.76
N GLY A 23 0.13 28.14 -7.05
CA GLY A 23 -1.07 27.56 -7.63
C GLY A 23 -0.87 26.23 -8.34
N LEU A 24 0.22 25.51 -8.05
CA LEU A 24 0.62 24.32 -8.78
C LEU A 24 -0.31 23.15 -8.46
N PRO A 25 -0.62 22.30 -9.45
CA PRO A 25 -1.51 21.17 -9.25
C PRO A 25 -0.85 20.10 -8.37
N MET A 26 -1.58 19.61 -7.37
CA MET A 26 -1.22 18.37 -6.67
C MET A 26 -1.39 17.17 -7.60
N PHE A 27 -0.71 16.06 -7.29
CA PHE A 27 -0.76 14.86 -8.12
C PHE A 27 -2.18 14.31 -8.37
N ASP A 28 -3.10 14.45 -7.39
CA ASP A 28 -4.50 14.03 -7.58
C ASP A 28 -5.16 14.71 -8.80
N ALA A 29 -4.87 16.01 -9.00
CA ALA A 29 -5.36 16.77 -10.13
C ALA A 29 -4.68 16.34 -11.44
N LEU A 30 -3.37 16.10 -11.40
CA LEU A 30 -2.60 15.58 -12.54
C LEU A 30 -3.09 14.21 -13.00
N ARG A 31 -3.31 13.28 -12.06
CA ARG A 31 -3.90 11.97 -12.34
C ARG A 31 -5.27 12.12 -12.99
N GLY A 32 -6.13 12.99 -12.45
CA GLY A 32 -7.45 13.25 -13.01
C GLY A 32 -7.39 13.79 -14.45
N GLN A 33 -6.40 14.62 -14.78
CA GLN A 33 -6.15 15.06 -16.16
C GLN A 33 -5.65 13.92 -17.04
N ILE A 34 -4.62 13.18 -16.62
CA ILE A 34 -4.04 12.06 -17.37
C ILE A 34 -5.12 11.04 -17.74
N LEU A 35 -5.96 10.66 -16.77
CA LEU A 35 -7.03 9.68 -17.00
C LEU A 35 -8.08 10.19 -18.01
N ARG A 36 -8.40 11.49 -17.98
CA ARG A 36 -9.33 12.10 -18.96
C ARG A 36 -8.72 12.12 -20.37
N GLU A 37 -7.46 12.54 -20.51
CA GLU A 37 -6.78 12.58 -21.81
C GLU A 37 -6.63 11.19 -22.44
N LEU A 38 -6.37 10.17 -21.62
CA LEU A 38 -6.31 8.77 -22.06
C LEU A 38 -7.69 8.13 -22.29
N ARG A 39 -8.78 8.88 -22.06
CA ARG A 39 -10.18 8.41 -22.14
C ARG A 39 -10.42 7.15 -21.31
N LEU A 40 -9.87 7.16 -20.09
CA LEU A 40 -10.05 6.12 -19.08
C LEU A 40 -11.16 6.46 -18.08
N VAL A 41 -11.54 7.74 -18.02
CA VAL A 41 -12.73 8.25 -17.32
C VAL A 41 -13.54 9.13 -18.25
N GLY A 42 -14.87 9.02 -18.20
CA GLY A 42 -15.82 9.62 -19.14
C GLY A 42 -16.63 10.81 -18.60
N GLY A 43 -16.56 11.15 -17.31
CA GLY A 43 -17.28 12.29 -16.72
C GLY A 43 -17.58 12.14 -15.22
N GLN A 44 -18.41 13.03 -14.65
CA GLN A 44 -18.73 13.08 -13.21
C GLN A 44 -19.33 11.78 -12.62
N SER A 45 -19.85 10.87 -13.45
CA SER A 45 -20.42 9.58 -13.04
C SER A 45 -19.39 8.49 -12.68
N ASP A 46 -18.09 8.74 -12.85
CA ASP A 46 -17.01 7.78 -12.56
C ASP A 46 -16.47 7.84 -11.12
N GLY A 47 -17.19 8.48 -10.19
CA GLY A 47 -16.72 8.74 -8.82
C GLY A 47 -16.17 7.51 -8.07
N SER A 48 -16.78 6.33 -8.25
CA SER A 48 -16.31 5.08 -7.62
C SER A 48 -14.99 4.57 -8.19
N ARG A 49 -14.79 4.67 -9.52
CA ARG A 49 -13.54 4.26 -10.19
C ARG A 49 -12.41 5.24 -9.90
N ALA A 50 -12.68 6.53 -9.98
CA ALA A 50 -11.71 7.57 -9.63
C ALA A 50 -11.26 7.44 -8.16
N GLY A 51 -12.20 7.15 -7.25
CA GLY A 51 -11.92 6.87 -5.84
C GLY A 51 -11.08 5.61 -5.60
N ALA A 52 -11.27 4.55 -6.40
CA ALA A 52 -10.48 3.33 -6.30
C ALA A 52 -8.98 3.60 -6.57
N TRP A 53 -8.69 4.44 -7.57
CA TRP A 53 -7.31 4.76 -7.99
C TRP A 53 -6.68 5.90 -7.18
N ALA A 54 -7.44 6.54 -6.29
CA ALA A 54 -7.01 7.71 -5.51
C ALA A 54 -5.74 7.46 -4.67
N ARG A 55 -5.51 6.21 -4.25
CA ARG A 55 -4.40 5.82 -3.38
C ARG A 55 -3.15 5.31 -4.11
N LEU A 56 -3.17 5.27 -5.45
CA LEU A 56 -1.98 4.94 -6.21
C LEU A 56 -1.00 6.10 -6.19
N ALA A 57 0.26 5.78 -5.94
CA ALA A 57 1.33 6.76 -5.83
C ALA A 57 1.69 7.39 -7.20
N PRO A 58 2.16 8.66 -7.21
CA PRO A 58 2.56 9.36 -8.43
C PRO A 58 3.51 8.57 -9.33
N GLU A 59 4.47 7.92 -8.70
CA GLU A 59 5.62 7.30 -9.33
C GLU A 59 5.22 6.13 -10.23
N VAL A 60 4.12 5.43 -9.90
CA VAL A 60 3.63 4.30 -10.71
C VAL A 60 2.95 4.79 -11.98
N PHE A 61 2.24 5.91 -11.88
CA PHE A 61 1.64 6.54 -13.06
C PHE A 61 2.71 7.04 -14.01
N MET A 62 3.74 7.71 -13.48
CA MET A 62 4.87 8.20 -14.29
C MET A 62 5.63 7.05 -14.96
N LEU A 63 5.90 5.97 -14.22
CA LEU A 63 6.50 4.76 -14.79
C LEU A 63 5.66 4.17 -15.91
N ALA A 64 4.34 4.10 -15.71
CA ALA A 64 3.42 3.52 -16.68
C ALA A 64 3.24 4.39 -17.92
N LEU A 65 3.26 5.73 -17.78
CA LEU A 65 3.31 6.67 -18.90
C LEU A 65 4.61 6.51 -19.70
N SER A 66 5.76 6.47 -19.02
CA SER A 66 7.07 6.29 -19.64
C SER A 66 7.18 4.96 -20.40
N ARG A 67 6.72 3.85 -19.80
CA ARG A 67 6.59 2.54 -20.50
C ARG A 67 5.62 2.56 -21.68
N GLY A 68 4.64 3.46 -21.62
CA GLY A 68 3.73 3.79 -22.71
C GLY A 68 4.32 4.68 -23.80
N GLY A 69 5.58 5.13 -23.65
CA GLY A 69 6.26 6.03 -24.57
C GLY A 69 5.86 7.50 -24.45
N VAL A 70 5.31 7.91 -23.29
CA VAL A 70 5.03 9.32 -22.97
C VAL A 70 6.19 9.88 -22.16
N GLU A 71 6.83 10.93 -22.65
CA GLU A 71 7.92 11.61 -21.94
C GLU A 71 7.35 12.48 -20.81
N ALA A 72 7.32 11.93 -19.60
CA ALA A 72 6.72 12.59 -18.45
C ALA A 72 7.49 13.84 -17.98
N ALA A 73 8.82 13.83 -18.04
CA ALA A 73 9.64 14.92 -17.49
C ALA A 73 9.44 16.27 -18.23
N PRO A 74 9.49 16.34 -19.58
CA PRO A 74 9.16 17.57 -20.31
C PRO A 74 7.72 18.05 -20.04
N TRP A 75 6.76 17.13 -19.97
CA TRP A 75 5.38 17.49 -19.66
C TRP A 75 5.23 18.05 -18.23
N LEU A 76 5.91 17.47 -17.25
CA LEU A 76 5.95 18.00 -15.89
C LEU A 76 6.60 19.39 -15.84
N ASN A 77 7.61 19.65 -16.68
CA ASN A 77 8.20 20.97 -16.82
C ASN A 77 7.18 22.02 -17.26
N ASP A 78 6.36 21.71 -18.25
CA ASP A 78 5.32 22.64 -18.74
C ASP A 78 4.20 22.84 -17.69
N VAL A 79 3.84 21.79 -16.97
CA VAL A 79 2.81 21.84 -15.91
C VAL A 79 3.29 22.65 -14.70
N LEU A 80 4.50 22.39 -14.22
CA LEU A 80 5.00 22.90 -12.95
C LEU A 80 5.80 24.20 -13.09
N GLY A 81 6.32 24.50 -14.28
CA GLY A 81 7.08 25.72 -14.55
C GLY A 81 6.23 26.99 -14.69
N ALA A 82 4.90 26.87 -14.76
CA ALA A 82 4.00 28.01 -14.97
C ALA A 82 3.67 28.82 -13.69
N GLY A 83 4.04 28.32 -12.50
CA GLY A 83 3.74 28.98 -11.23
C GLY A 83 4.61 30.22 -10.95
N GLU A 84 4.21 31.02 -9.97
CA GLU A 84 5.02 32.10 -9.41
C GLU A 84 5.30 31.87 -7.91
N PRO A 85 6.41 32.38 -7.35
CA PRO A 85 6.68 32.20 -5.94
C PRO A 85 5.60 32.83 -5.04
N ASN A 86 5.16 32.10 -4.01
CA ASN A 86 4.16 32.56 -3.04
C ASN A 86 4.82 32.96 -1.71
N ALA A 87 4.02 33.44 -0.75
CA ALA A 87 4.55 33.94 0.51
C ALA A 87 5.42 32.92 1.28
N ALA A 88 5.09 31.63 1.22
CA ALA A 88 5.92 30.60 1.83
C ALA A 88 7.26 30.43 1.11
N HIS A 89 7.30 30.47 -0.23
CA HIS A 89 8.56 30.44 -0.98
C HIS A 89 9.48 31.61 -0.61
N HIS A 90 8.93 32.82 -0.47
CA HIS A 90 9.71 33.98 -0.02
C HIS A 90 10.21 33.86 1.42
N ALA A 91 9.40 33.33 2.35
CA ALA A 91 9.86 33.06 3.71
C ALA A 91 11.00 32.02 3.72
N VAL A 92 10.84 30.91 3.00
CA VAL A 92 11.86 29.86 2.88
C VAL A 92 13.15 30.40 2.28
N ALA A 93 13.07 31.19 1.20
CA ALA A 93 14.23 31.78 0.56
C ALA A 93 14.97 32.78 1.49
N ARG A 94 14.23 33.59 2.25
CA ARG A 94 14.82 34.50 3.27
C ARG A 94 15.53 33.72 4.38
N LEU A 95 14.92 32.64 4.87
CA LEU A 95 15.53 31.75 5.85
C LEU A 95 16.81 31.10 5.32
N ALA A 96 16.80 30.62 4.08
CA ALA A 96 17.97 30.04 3.43
C ALA A 96 19.11 31.06 3.32
N ALA A 97 18.79 32.30 2.92
CA ALA A 97 19.76 33.41 2.86
C ALA A 97 20.31 33.77 4.25
N ALA A 98 19.49 33.62 5.31
CA ALA A 98 19.90 33.82 6.70
C ALA A 98 20.63 32.62 7.33
N GLY A 99 20.89 31.55 6.56
CA GLY A 99 21.73 30.42 6.96
C GLY A 99 21.00 29.12 7.26
N ALA A 100 19.66 29.08 7.15
CA ALA A 100 18.92 27.83 7.25
C ALA A 100 19.29 26.87 6.11
N THR A 101 19.29 25.56 6.39
CA THR A 101 19.42 24.57 5.32
C THR A 101 18.03 24.13 4.85
N VAL A 102 17.80 24.14 3.55
CA VAL A 102 16.54 23.82 2.90
C VAL A 102 16.71 22.60 2.01
N TRP A 103 15.86 21.61 2.21
CA TRP A 103 15.69 20.44 1.36
C TRP A 103 14.28 20.47 0.77
N THR A 104 14.15 20.11 -0.50
CA THR A 104 12.84 20.01 -1.15
C THR A 104 12.79 18.88 -2.15
N VAL A 105 11.68 18.14 -2.14
CA VAL A 105 11.35 17.12 -3.16
C VAL A 105 10.59 17.72 -4.34
N ASN A 106 10.30 19.02 -4.29
CA ASN A 106 9.61 19.71 -5.38
C ASN A 106 10.54 19.84 -6.59
N PHE A 107 9.99 19.57 -7.77
CA PHE A 107 10.72 19.75 -9.03
C PHE A 107 10.80 21.22 -9.44
N ASP A 108 9.76 22.00 -9.13
CA ASP A 108 9.62 23.41 -9.47
C ASP A 108 10.76 24.29 -8.94
N ASP A 109 10.98 25.45 -9.56
CA ASP A 109 12.07 26.38 -9.23
C ASP A 109 11.61 27.58 -8.38
N LEU A 110 10.50 27.44 -7.66
CA LEU A 110 9.83 28.59 -7.04
C LEU A 110 10.59 29.14 -5.82
N ILE A 111 11.34 28.31 -5.09
CA ILE A 111 12.19 28.77 -3.98
C ILE A 111 13.40 29.54 -4.52
N GLU A 112 14.03 29.01 -5.56
CA GLU A 112 15.14 29.62 -6.29
C GLU A 112 14.73 31.01 -6.82
N ARG A 113 13.59 31.08 -7.51
CA ARG A 113 13.04 32.34 -8.05
C ARG A 113 12.69 33.34 -6.95
N ALA A 114 12.24 32.88 -5.78
CA ALA A 114 11.97 33.76 -4.64
C ALA A 114 13.26 34.34 -4.02
N GLY A 115 14.34 33.55 -4.00
CA GLY A 115 15.65 33.96 -3.48
C GLY A 115 16.50 34.75 -4.48
N GLY A 116 16.16 34.70 -5.76
CA GLY A 116 16.91 35.36 -6.83
C GLY A 116 18.29 34.71 -7.07
N PRO A 117 19.20 35.39 -7.78
CA PRO A 117 20.49 34.83 -8.21
C PRO A 117 21.40 34.35 -7.07
N GLY A 118 21.17 34.81 -5.84
CA GLY A 118 21.94 34.44 -4.66
C GLY A 118 21.60 33.05 -4.08
N LEU A 119 20.47 32.45 -4.47
CA LEU A 119 20.03 31.15 -3.97
C LEU A 119 20.10 30.10 -5.08
N VAL A 120 21.25 29.43 -5.16
CA VAL A 120 21.48 28.36 -6.14
C VAL A 120 21.17 27.00 -5.54
N ALA A 121 20.33 26.22 -6.20
CA ALA A 121 20.02 24.85 -5.80
C ALA A 121 21.11 23.86 -6.24
N CYS A 122 21.45 22.92 -5.36
CA CYS A 122 22.14 21.69 -5.74
C CYS A 122 21.08 20.60 -5.97
N ALA A 123 20.99 20.08 -7.18
CA ALA A 123 19.97 19.11 -7.57
C ALA A 123 20.58 17.80 -8.07
N TRP A 124 19.93 16.68 -7.78
CA TRP A 124 20.28 15.39 -8.37
C TRP A 124 20.25 15.48 -9.92
N PRO A 125 21.19 14.88 -10.67
CA PRO A 125 22.14 13.82 -10.28
C PRO A 125 23.47 14.30 -9.71
N ALA A 126 23.64 15.60 -9.48
CA ALA A 126 24.85 16.10 -8.83
C ALA A 126 24.98 15.52 -7.41
N ALA A 127 26.23 15.36 -6.94
CA ALA A 127 26.48 15.09 -5.54
C ALA A 127 26.13 16.34 -4.71
N PRO A 128 25.65 16.17 -3.47
CA PRO A 128 25.27 17.31 -2.63
C PRO A 128 26.52 18.10 -2.26
N ALA A 129 26.64 19.34 -2.76
CA ALA A 129 27.82 20.16 -2.56
C ALA A 129 27.85 20.80 -1.16
N ASP A 130 29.05 20.92 -0.58
CA ASP A 130 29.28 21.61 0.68
C ASP A 130 28.93 23.11 0.58
N GLY A 131 28.41 23.67 1.66
CA GLY A 131 28.04 25.09 1.74
C GLY A 131 26.74 25.50 1.02
N VAL A 132 26.20 24.66 0.13
CA VAL A 132 24.90 24.92 -0.52
C VAL A 132 23.76 24.81 0.50
N ARG A 133 22.81 25.75 0.44
CA ARG A 133 21.66 25.86 1.35
C ARG A 133 20.35 25.32 0.78
N LEU A 134 20.24 25.09 -0.52
CA LEU A 134 19.04 24.54 -1.15
C LEU A 134 19.37 23.23 -1.88
N LEU A 135 18.79 22.14 -1.39
CA LEU A 135 19.09 20.78 -1.84
C LEU A 135 17.83 20.12 -2.42
N LYS A 136 17.96 19.55 -3.63
CA LYS A 136 16.86 18.95 -4.41
C LYS A 136 17.18 17.49 -4.77
N PRO A 137 16.97 16.54 -3.83
CA PRO A 137 17.31 15.13 -4.03
C PRO A 137 16.55 14.44 -5.15
N HIS A 138 15.38 14.95 -5.55
CA HIS A 138 14.60 14.41 -6.68
C HIS A 138 14.89 15.08 -8.02
N GLY A 139 15.86 15.99 -8.06
CA GLY A 139 16.21 16.77 -9.24
C GLY A 139 15.43 18.08 -9.34
N THR A 140 15.54 18.75 -10.49
CA THR A 140 14.90 20.04 -10.74
C THR A 140 14.41 20.12 -12.18
N LEU A 141 13.39 20.94 -12.44
CA LEU A 141 12.89 21.23 -13.78
C LEU A 141 14.04 21.63 -14.73
N GLY A 142 13.93 21.20 -15.99
CA GLY A 142 15.01 21.31 -16.99
C GLY A 142 16.15 20.30 -16.85
N GLY A 143 16.19 19.51 -15.76
CA GLY A 143 17.20 18.49 -15.49
C GLY A 143 16.68 17.05 -15.50
N LYS A 144 17.45 16.12 -14.92
CA LYS A 144 16.99 14.74 -14.67
C LYS A 144 16.17 14.71 -13.39
N LEU A 145 15.08 13.92 -13.39
CA LEU A 145 14.15 13.83 -12.27
C LEU A 145 14.05 12.39 -11.74
N ILE A 146 13.84 12.25 -10.44
CA ILE A 146 13.38 11.02 -9.79
C ILE A 146 11.85 11.12 -9.71
N VAL A 147 11.15 10.57 -10.71
CA VAL A 147 9.68 10.70 -10.84
C VAL A 147 8.96 9.35 -10.94
N ASP A 148 9.69 8.25 -11.03
CA ASP A 148 9.12 6.93 -11.28
C ASP A 148 9.42 5.91 -10.16
N ALA A 149 8.63 4.84 -10.13
CA ALA A 149 8.63 3.92 -9.00
C ALA A 149 9.89 3.06 -8.95
N GLU A 150 10.62 2.91 -10.06
CA GLU A 150 11.91 2.23 -10.06
C GLU A 150 12.97 3.13 -9.44
N ALA A 151 13.00 4.41 -9.83
CA ALA A 151 13.94 5.40 -9.33
C ALA A 151 13.80 5.62 -7.81
N VAL A 152 12.59 5.83 -7.29
CA VAL A 152 12.37 6.05 -5.84
C VAL A 152 12.75 4.83 -4.99
N LEU A 153 12.62 3.61 -5.53
CA LEU A 153 13.02 2.39 -4.82
C LEU A 153 14.54 2.22 -4.67
N HIS A 154 15.35 3.02 -5.36
CA HIS A 154 16.79 3.06 -5.09
C HIS A 154 17.11 3.67 -3.72
N GLY A 155 16.19 4.44 -3.15
CA GLY A 155 16.41 5.23 -1.96
C GLY A 155 17.32 6.43 -2.23
N LEU A 156 17.56 7.21 -1.18
CA LEU A 156 18.48 8.34 -1.24
C LEU A 156 19.92 7.84 -1.44
N PRO A 157 20.71 8.39 -2.39
CA PRO A 157 22.11 7.99 -2.56
C PRO A 157 22.93 8.26 -1.28
N ALA A 158 23.91 7.41 -0.97
CA ALA A 158 24.65 7.46 0.31
C ALA A 158 25.29 8.83 0.63
N ALA A 159 25.75 9.57 -0.38
CA ALA A 159 26.28 10.93 -0.19
C ALA A 159 25.18 11.92 0.23
N TRP A 160 24.00 11.82 -0.38
CA TRP A 160 22.82 12.60 -0.02
C TRP A 160 22.31 12.21 1.37
N GLU A 161 22.23 10.93 1.71
CA GLU A 161 21.83 10.51 3.05
C GLU A 161 22.78 11.01 4.14
N ARG A 162 24.09 10.92 3.91
CA ARG A 162 25.09 11.47 4.83
C ARG A 162 24.90 12.97 5.02
N ARG A 163 24.78 13.70 3.90
CA ARG A 163 24.57 15.14 3.97
C ARG A 163 23.27 15.51 4.71
N LEU A 164 22.20 14.75 4.49
CA LEU A 164 20.94 14.94 5.22
C LEU A 164 21.13 14.77 6.72
N ARG A 165 21.84 13.72 7.17
CA ARG A 165 22.14 13.48 8.60
C ARG A 165 22.93 14.64 9.20
N ASP A 166 23.95 15.13 8.49
CA ASP A 166 24.76 16.26 8.94
C ASP A 166 23.92 17.56 9.00
N ASP A 167 23.01 17.74 8.05
CA ASP A 167 22.16 18.92 7.98
C ASP A 167 21.05 18.96 9.03
N VAL A 168 20.60 17.83 9.57
CA VAL A 168 19.55 17.80 10.61
C VAL A 168 20.11 17.76 12.03
N ALA A 169 21.37 17.37 12.21
CA ALA A 169 21.97 17.17 13.53
C ALA A 169 21.90 18.44 14.39
N GLY A 170 21.29 18.32 15.58
CA GLY A 170 21.12 19.41 16.54
C GLY A 170 20.15 20.52 16.14
N ARG A 171 19.60 20.52 14.91
CA ARG A 171 18.72 21.57 14.39
C ARG A 171 17.25 21.31 14.69
N THR A 172 16.45 22.38 14.72
CA THR A 172 14.99 22.26 14.65
C THR A 172 14.59 21.97 13.22
N VAL A 173 13.85 20.89 13.02
CA VAL A 173 13.43 20.41 11.69
C VAL A 173 12.01 20.88 11.43
N VAL A 174 11.80 21.57 10.32
CA VAL A 174 10.50 22.11 9.91
C VAL A 174 10.05 21.41 8.63
N PHE A 175 9.00 20.61 8.72
CA PHE A 175 8.29 20.08 7.55
C PHE A 175 7.20 21.05 7.11
N LEU A 176 7.23 21.47 5.84
CA LEU A 176 6.25 22.38 5.25
C LEU A 176 5.57 21.74 4.05
N GLY A 177 4.25 21.53 4.13
CA GLY A 177 3.47 20.99 3.00
C GLY A 177 3.90 19.59 2.57
N TYR A 178 4.53 18.84 3.49
CA TYR A 178 5.01 17.49 3.28
C TYR A 178 4.08 16.49 3.98
N ARG A 179 3.69 15.41 3.31
CA ARG A 179 2.79 14.39 3.88
C ARG A 179 3.50 13.16 4.44
N GLY A 180 4.82 13.03 4.27
CA GLY A 180 5.55 11.86 4.74
C GLY A 180 5.42 10.63 3.83
N PHE A 181 5.03 10.80 2.55
CA PHE A 181 4.77 9.68 1.64
C PHE A 181 5.90 9.36 0.64
N ASP A 182 7.00 10.12 0.61
CA ASP A 182 8.14 9.80 -0.26
C ASP A 182 8.88 8.56 0.23
N LEU A 183 8.86 7.48 -0.56
CA LEU A 183 9.34 6.16 -0.15
C LEU A 183 10.86 6.01 -0.08
N ASP A 184 11.60 6.92 -0.68
CA ASP A 184 13.05 6.99 -0.54
C ASP A 184 13.48 7.61 0.80
N PHE A 185 12.61 8.42 1.42
CA PHE A 185 12.84 8.99 2.75
C PHE A 185 12.15 8.22 3.88
N GLN A 186 10.97 7.65 3.65
CA GLN A 186 10.21 6.95 4.70
C GLN A 186 11.03 5.96 5.53
N PRO A 187 11.87 5.08 4.93
CA PRO A 187 12.63 4.10 5.71
C PRO A 187 13.76 4.68 6.56
N ILE A 188 14.15 5.94 6.33
CA ILE A 188 15.31 6.57 6.99
C ILE A 188 14.91 7.72 7.91
N TRP A 189 13.66 8.19 7.89
CA TRP A 189 13.27 9.41 8.58
C TRP A 189 13.52 9.36 10.10
N ASP A 190 13.02 8.34 10.80
CA ASP A 190 13.19 8.24 12.26
C ASP A 190 14.68 8.17 12.65
N ASP A 191 15.47 7.39 11.90
CA ASP A 191 16.91 7.22 12.13
C ASP A 191 17.72 8.47 11.82
N VAL A 192 17.38 9.19 10.74
CA VAL A 192 18.05 10.43 10.31
C VAL A 192 17.75 11.54 11.30
N LEU A 193 16.49 11.66 11.72
CA LEU A 193 16.07 12.72 12.63
C LEU A 193 16.41 12.42 14.10
N ALA A 194 16.89 11.22 14.44
CA ALA A 194 17.24 10.85 15.82
C ALA A 194 18.10 11.92 16.52
N ALA A 195 19.08 12.48 15.81
CA ALA A 195 20.00 13.52 16.30
C ALA A 195 19.47 14.96 16.16
N ALA A 196 18.32 15.19 15.53
CA ALA A 196 17.72 16.52 15.44
C ALA A 196 17.23 17.02 16.81
N GLY A 197 16.96 18.32 16.92
CA GLY A 197 16.21 18.91 18.02
C GLY A 197 14.72 18.56 17.95
N ASP A 198 13.88 19.59 17.94
CA ASP A 198 12.43 19.47 17.76
C ASP A 198 12.05 19.33 16.29
N VAL A 199 10.89 18.71 16.04
CA VAL A 199 10.30 18.58 14.71
C VAL A 199 8.96 19.32 14.69
N LEU A 200 8.86 20.36 13.86
CA LEU A 200 7.64 21.12 13.61
C LEU A 200 7.06 20.70 12.26
N TRP A 201 5.77 20.37 12.22
CA TRP A 201 5.11 19.90 11.00
C TRP A 201 3.92 20.77 10.63
N PHE A 202 4.02 21.50 9.51
CA PHE A 202 2.99 22.34 8.94
C PHE A 202 2.36 21.65 7.73
N ASP A 203 1.16 21.11 7.90
CA ASP A 203 0.39 20.43 6.86
C ASP A 203 -1.11 20.59 7.14
N LEU A 204 -1.96 20.16 6.21
CA LEU A 204 -3.40 20.16 6.44
C LEU A 204 -3.77 19.17 7.56
N PRO A 205 -4.77 19.50 8.41
CA PRO A 205 -5.30 18.57 9.39
C PRO A 205 -5.92 17.35 8.69
N ASP A 206 -5.42 16.17 9.01
CA ASP A 206 -5.91 14.89 8.53
C ASP A 206 -5.54 13.80 9.56
N PRO A 207 -6.52 13.25 10.30
CA PRO A 207 -6.25 12.26 11.35
C PRO A 207 -5.47 11.03 10.88
N ASP A 208 -5.72 10.57 9.65
CA ASP A 208 -5.02 9.40 9.10
C ASP A 208 -3.57 9.76 8.74
N ALA A 209 -3.37 10.92 8.12
CA ALA A 209 -2.03 11.41 7.82
C ALA A 209 -1.24 11.72 9.12
N ASP A 210 -1.90 12.24 10.14
CA ASP A 210 -1.29 12.55 11.43
C ASP A 210 -0.90 11.29 12.20
N ARG A 211 -1.71 10.22 12.11
CA ARG A 211 -1.30 8.90 12.61
C ARG A 211 -0.07 8.39 11.87
N HIS A 212 -0.05 8.51 10.54
CA HIS A 212 1.11 8.13 9.72
C HIS A 212 2.38 8.91 10.10
N LYS A 213 2.32 10.24 10.24
CA LYS A 213 3.46 11.09 10.64
C LYS A 213 4.03 10.67 12.00
N ARG A 214 3.17 10.38 12.99
CA ARG A 214 3.60 9.88 14.31
C ARG A 214 4.28 8.52 14.24
N LEU A 215 3.79 7.62 13.39
CA LEU A 215 4.43 6.32 13.17
C LEU A 215 5.77 6.47 12.43
N LEU A 216 5.83 7.37 11.46
CA LEU A 216 7.03 7.67 10.69
C LEU A 216 8.16 8.22 11.56
N LEU A 217 7.83 9.00 12.58
CA LEU A 217 8.76 9.63 13.52
C LEU A 217 8.51 9.16 14.97
N ALA A 218 8.31 7.84 15.15
CA ALA A 218 7.94 7.25 16.43
C ALA A 218 8.98 7.50 17.55
N GLY A 219 10.27 7.62 17.20
CA GLY A 219 11.31 8.02 18.14
C GLY A 219 11.11 9.45 18.67
N LYS A 220 10.74 10.38 17.79
CA LYS A 220 10.46 11.79 18.15
C LYS A 220 9.16 11.96 18.92
N GLU A 221 8.11 11.26 18.51
CA GLU A 221 6.82 11.26 19.22
C GLU A 221 6.99 10.78 20.66
N ARG A 222 7.66 9.63 20.87
CA ARG A 222 7.93 9.10 22.23
C ARG A 222 8.76 10.04 23.08
N ALA A 223 9.63 10.85 22.47
CA ALA A 223 10.43 11.84 23.16
C ALA A 223 9.68 13.17 23.40
N GLY A 224 8.43 13.31 22.95
CA GLY A 224 7.66 14.55 23.05
C GLY A 224 8.19 15.69 22.18
N ARG A 225 8.99 15.38 21.15
CA ARG A 225 9.69 16.34 20.28
C ARG A 225 9.11 16.44 18.87
N LEU A 226 7.95 15.82 18.63
CA LEU A 226 7.18 15.95 17.39
C LEU A 226 5.97 16.86 17.64
N HIS A 227 5.87 17.93 16.86
CA HIS A 227 4.80 18.91 16.97
C HIS A 227 4.07 19.06 15.64
N LEU A 228 2.92 18.40 15.52
CA LEU A 228 1.97 18.64 14.43
C LEU A 228 1.28 19.98 14.69
N ARG A 229 1.59 21.00 13.89
CA ARG A 229 1.16 22.37 14.14
C ARG A 229 -0.31 22.55 13.77
N PRO A 230 -1.16 23.09 14.66
CA PRO A 230 -2.54 23.34 14.34
C PRO A 230 -2.68 24.53 13.36
N PRO A 231 -3.78 24.60 12.60
CA PRO A 231 -4.09 25.77 11.80
C PRO A 231 -4.19 27.04 12.66
N VAL A 232 -3.70 28.16 12.14
CA VAL A 232 -3.82 29.47 12.80
C VAL A 232 -4.98 30.28 12.21
N PRO A 233 -5.48 31.33 12.91
CA PRO A 233 -6.53 32.19 12.37
C PRO A 233 -6.15 32.80 11.02
N LEU A 234 -7.14 33.05 10.16
CA LEU A 234 -6.94 33.70 8.87
C LEU A 234 -6.32 35.10 9.07
N PRO A 235 -5.41 35.54 8.19
CA PRO A 235 -4.88 36.90 8.27
C PRO A 235 -6.00 37.91 8.02
N ALA A 236 -5.91 39.06 8.68
CA ALA A 236 -6.87 40.14 8.47
C ALA A 236 -6.95 40.53 6.99
N GLY A 237 -8.18 40.56 6.45
CA GLY A 237 -8.44 40.85 5.04
C GLY A 237 -8.42 39.65 4.10
N ALA A 238 -8.12 38.44 4.59
CA ALA A 238 -8.19 37.24 3.77
C ALA A 238 -9.65 36.91 3.40
N PRO A 239 -9.91 36.42 2.18
CA PRO A 239 -11.23 35.89 1.84
C PRO A 239 -11.57 34.68 2.73
N PRO A 240 -12.85 34.35 2.93
CA PRO A 240 -13.25 33.14 3.64
C PRO A 240 -12.55 31.92 3.02
N GLY A 241 -11.86 31.16 3.86
CA GLY A 241 -11.00 30.07 3.42
C GLY A 241 -10.82 29.01 4.50
N GLY A 242 -10.30 27.85 4.10
CA GLY A 242 -9.92 26.77 5.01
C GLY A 242 -8.47 26.90 5.50
N PRO A 243 -7.99 25.93 6.29
CA PRO A 243 -6.60 25.83 6.71
C PRO A 243 -5.61 25.90 5.55
N ASN A 244 -4.47 26.58 5.77
CA ASN A 244 -3.44 26.75 4.75
C ASN A 244 -2.04 26.61 5.38
N PRO A 245 -1.33 25.50 5.16
CA PRO A 245 -0.03 25.26 5.81
C PRO A 245 1.04 26.27 5.41
N SER A 246 0.95 26.86 4.21
CA SER A 246 1.82 27.97 3.79
C SER A 246 1.62 29.20 4.68
N TRP A 247 0.37 29.49 5.07
CA TRP A 247 0.07 30.59 5.99
C TRP A 247 0.48 30.25 7.42
N ASP A 248 0.14 29.06 7.91
CA ASP A 248 0.50 28.62 9.26
C ASP A 248 2.01 28.74 9.51
N PHE A 249 2.81 28.38 8.49
CA PHE A 249 4.26 28.55 8.49
C PHE A 249 4.72 30.02 8.44
N VAL A 250 4.19 30.84 7.53
CA VAL A 250 4.56 32.26 7.44
C VAL A 250 4.19 33.01 8.72
N HIS A 251 3.04 32.71 9.31
CA HIS A 251 2.61 33.25 10.60
C HIS A 251 3.59 32.87 11.72
N TRP A 252 4.01 31.60 11.79
CA TRP A 252 5.04 31.16 12.74
C TRP A 252 6.37 31.91 12.53
N CYS A 253 6.84 32.04 11.28
CA CYS A 253 8.07 32.78 10.98
C CYS A 253 7.99 34.24 11.46
N ARG A 254 6.84 34.91 11.32
CA ARG A 254 6.64 36.28 11.81
C ARG A 254 6.63 36.35 13.32
N ALA A 255 5.94 35.41 13.99
CA ALA A 255 5.85 35.37 15.44
C ALA A 255 7.22 35.15 16.11
N GLU A 256 8.08 34.35 15.48
CA GLU A 256 9.45 34.09 15.94
C GLU A 256 10.47 35.14 15.47
N GLY A 257 10.06 36.16 14.71
CA GLY A 257 10.97 37.17 14.15
C GLY A 257 11.96 36.61 13.12
N LEU A 258 11.67 35.46 12.51
CA LEU A 258 12.55 34.75 11.59
C LEU A 258 12.50 35.29 10.15
N ALA A 259 11.29 35.60 9.68
CA ALA A 259 11.09 36.17 8.36
C ALA A 259 9.78 36.97 8.33
N ASP A 260 9.86 38.20 7.83
CA ASP A 260 8.68 38.95 7.44
C ASP A 260 8.46 38.82 5.92
N VAL A 261 7.20 38.77 5.48
CA VAL A 261 6.81 38.61 4.08
C VAL A 261 5.74 39.64 3.77
N ASP A 262 5.67 40.13 2.54
CA ASP A 262 4.68 41.11 2.13
C ASP A 262 3.24 40.63 2.40
N GLN A 263 2.42 41.49 3.02
CA GLN A 263 1.06 41.15 3.42
C GLN A 263 0.15 40.89 2.21
N THR A 264 0.35 41.60 1.09
CA THR A 264 -0.41 41.35 -0.15
C THR A 264 -0.18 39.93 -0.61
N LEU A 265 1.07 39.45 -0.60
CA LEU A 265 1.39 38.09 -1.00
C LEU A 265 0.81 37.03 -0.05
N VAL A 266 0.73 37.34 1.25
CA VAL A 266 0.04 36.49 2.23
C VAL A 266 -1.45 36.36 1.92
N LEU A 267 -2.12 37.46 1.60
CA LEU A 267 -3.55 37.43 1.26
C LEU A 267 -3.82 36.60 0.00
N ARG A 268 -2.91 36.64 -0.99
CA ARG A 268 -2.99 35.84 -2.20
C ARG A 268 -2.96 34.33 -1.95
N LEU A 269 -2.39 33.85 -0.83
CA LEU A 269 -2.39 32.41 -0.50
C LEU A 269 -3.80 31.80 -0.44
N PHE A 270 -4.82 32.62 -0.19
CA PHE A 270 -6.22 32.21 -0.06
C PHE A 270 -7.04 32.39 -1.34
N GLU A 271 -6.41 32.87 -2.42
CA GLU A 271 -7.04 32.89 -3.74
C GLU A 271 -7.21 31.48 -4.29
N ARG A 272 -8.22 31.29 -5.15
CA ARG A 272 -8.49 29.99 -5.75
C ARG A 272 -7.47 29.68 -6.86
N PRO A 273 -6.68 28.60 -6.74
CA PRO A 273 -5.72 28.24 -7.78
C PRO A 273 -6.43 27.84 -9.08
N LYS A 274 -5.82 28.20 -10.21
CA LYS A 274 -6.26 27.86 -11.56
C LYS A 274 -5.12 27.15 -12.32
N PRO A 275 -4.80 25.90 -11.97
CA PRO A 275 -3.69 25.19 -12.58
C PRO A 275 -3.90 25.02 -14.08
N VAL A 276 -2.81 25.18 -14.84
CA VAL A 276 -2.79 24.94 -16.29
C VAL A 276 -2.37 23.49 -16.54
N PHE A 277 -3.10 22.80 -17.40
CA PHE A 277 -2.81 21.42 -17.78
C PHE A 277 -2.53 21.35 -19.28
N PRO A 278 -1.24 21.40 -19.71
CA PRO A 278 -0.87 21.12 -21.08
C PRO A 278 -1.24 19.67 -21.46
N ARG A 279 -1.47 19.46 -22.76
CA ARG A 279 -1.74 18.12 -23.29
C ARG A 279 -0.53 17.22 -23.08
N LEU A 280 -0.77 15.93 -22.79
CA LEU A 280 0.28 14.93 -22.73
C LEU A 280 1.00 14.85 -24.09
N PRO A 281 2.33 14.72 -24.11
CA PRO A 281 3.10 14.61 -25.34
C PRO A 281 2.91 13.25 -26.01
N GLY A 282 3.21 13.19 -27.32
CA GLY A 282 3.20 11.93 -28.08
C GLY A 282 1.81 11.42 -28.45
N ALA A 283 0.83 12.32 -28.66
CA ALA A 283 -0.48 11.95 -29.18
C ALA A 283 -0.37 11.34 -30.60
N PRO A 284 -1.17 10.30 -30.94
CA PRO A 284 -2.17 9.63 -30.10
C PRO A 284 -1.55 8.68 -29.05
N TYR A 285 -2.17 8.60 -27.86
CA TYR A 285 -1.67 7.87 -26.68
C TYR A 285 -1.84 6.34 -26.73
N GLU A 286 -1.70 5.76 -27.91
CA GLU A 286 -2.18 4.40 -28.21
C GLU A 286 -1.40 3.34 -27.43
N ARG A 287 -0.12 3.59 -27.13
CA ARG A 287 0.74 2.73 -26.30
C ARG A 287 0.55 2.94 -24.80
N ALA A 288 0.32 4.17 -24.34
CA ALA A 288 0.15 4.46 -22.91
C ALA A 288 -1.17 3.92 -22.36
N ARG A 289 -2.25 4.00 -23.14
CA ARG A 289 -3.58 3.53 -22.74
C ARG A 289 -3.61 2.08 -22.25
N PRO A 290 -3.15 1.05 -23.00
CA PRO A 290 -3.17 -0.34 -22.51
C PRO A 290 -2.27 -0.58 -21.29
N VAL A 291 -1.16 0.16 -21.14
CA VAL A 291 -0.26 0.05 -19.98
C VAL A 291 -0.98 0.56 -18.72
N LEU A 292 -1.59 1.74 -18.79
CA LEU A 292 -2.41 2.31 -17.71
C LEU A 292 -3.61 1.41 -17.39
N GLN A 293 -4.33 0.90 -18.39
CA GLN A 293 -5.39 -0.09 -18.15
C GLN A 293 -4.88 -1.31 -17.38
N GLY A 294 -3.68 -1.81 -17.71
CA GLY A 294 -3.05 -2.90 -16.97
C GLY A 294 -2.73 -2.55 -15.52
N LEU A 295 -2.21 -1.34 -15.27
CA LEU A 295 -1.91 -0.81 -13.93
C LEU A 295 -3.17 -0.65 -13.08
N LEU A 296 -4.23 -0.09 -13.67
CA LEU A 296 -5.52 0.15 -13.02
C LEU A 296 -6.33 -1.16 -12.83
N GLY A 297 -5.83 -2.26 -13.38
CA GLY A 297 -6.43 -3.59 -13.30
C GLY A 297 -7.53 -3.87 -14.32
N GLU A 298 -7.73 -3.01 -15.31
CA GLU A 298 -8.65 -3.24 -16.42
C GLU A 298 -8.08 -4.26 -17.44
N ILE A 299 -7.71 -5.46 -16.97
CA ILE A 299 -6.94 -6.45 -17.75
C ILE A 299 -7.64 -6.84 -19.06
N THR A 300 -8.97 -6.94 -19.06
CA THR A 300 -9.75 -7.24 -20.29
C THR A 300 -9.67 -6.10 -21.29
N ALA A 301 -9.76 -4.85 -20.83
CA ALA A 301 -9.63 -3.68 -21.67
C ALA A 301 -8.20 -3.55 -22.21
N ALA A 302 -7.19 -3.72 -21.34
CA ALA A 302 -5.78 -3.74 -21.73
C ALA A 302 -5.48 -4.79 -22.82
N ARG A 303 -6.00 -6.02 -22.69
CA ARG A 303 -5.86 -7.06 -23.73
C ARG A 303 -6.50 -6.65 -25.06
N ARG A 304 -7.69 -6.05 -25.03
CA ARG A 304 -8.38 -5.57 -26.23
C ARG A 304 -7.57 -4.46 -26.91
N SER A 305 -7.10 -3.50 -26.12
CA SER A 305 -6.24 -2.40 -26.59
C SER A 305 -4.94 -2.93 -27.20
N TYR A 306 -4.23 -3.86 -26.55
CA TYR A 306 -3.04 -4.47 -27.15
C TYR A 306 -3.34 -5.26 -28.43
N ARG A 307 -4.47 -5.99 -28.51
CA ARG A 307 -4.86 -6.68 -29.75
C ARG A 307 -5.14 -5.70 -30.89
N ALA A 308 -5.79 -4.58 -30.60
CA ALA A 308 -5.99 -3.52 -31.60
C ALA A 308 -4.65 -2.95 -32.10
N LEU A 309 -3.66 -2.80 -31.21
CA LEU A 309 -2.32 -2.36 -31.58
C LEU A 309 -1.55 -3.36 -32.46
N LEU A 310 -1.89 -4.66 -32.45
CA LEU A 310 -1.24 -5.64 -33.33
C LEU A 310 -1.51 -5.36 -34.82
N ALA A 311 -2.62 -4.71 -35.15
CA ALA A 311 -2.94 -4.30 -36.52
C ALA A 311 -2.06 -3.14 -37.02
N ARG A 312 -1.22 -2.55 -36.15
CA ARG A 312 -0.35 -1.43 -36.47
C ARG A 312 1.12 -1.88 -36.43
N PRO A 313 1.81 -1.97 -37.58
CA PRO A 313 3.18 -2.49 -37.64
C PRO A 313 4.16 -1.80 -36.67
N ALA A 314 4.07 -0.46 -36.55
CA ALA A 314 4.90 0.34 -35.65
C ALA A 314 4.71 0.02 -34.15
N HIS A 315 3.64 -0.69 -33.77
CA HIS A 315 3.31 -1.00 -32.38
C HIS A 315 3.24 -2.50 -32.09
N ALA A 316 3.36 -3.36 -33.12
CA ALA A 316 3.19 -4.81 -33.00
C ALA A 316 4.14 -5.41 -31.95
N ALA A 317 5.42 -5.04 -31.95
CA ALA A 317 6.40 -5.56 -30.99
C ALA A 317 6.04 -5.21 -29.52
N HIS A 318 5.61 -3.96 -29.28
CA HIS A 318 5.15 -3.51 -27.96
C HIS A 318 3.89 -4.27 -27.53
N ALA A 319 2.93 -4.43 -28.44
CA ALA A 319 1.68 -5.13 -28.19
C ALA A 319 1.88 -6.62 -27.90
N VAL A 320 2.76 -7.30 -28.65
CA VAL A 320 3.13 -8.70 -28.38
C VAL A 320 3.74 -8.84 -26.99
N ARG A 321 4.69 -7.96 -26.62
CA ARG A 321 5.31 -7.96 -25.29
C ARG A 321 4.27 -7.79 -24.18
N GLY A 322 3.40 -6.79 -24.31
CA GLY A 322 2.32 -6.54 -23.35
C GLY A 322 1.35 -7.72 -23.21
N LEU A 323 0.96 -8.35 -24.31
CA LEU A 323 0.10 -9.55 -24.28
C LEU A 323 0.78 -10.75 -23.61
N VAL A 324 2.07 -10.95 -23.86
CA VAL A 324 2.87 -11.99 -23.21
C VAL A 324 2.95 -11.74 -21.71
N GLU A 325 3.24 -10.52 -21.27
CA GLU A 325 3.28 -10.14 -19.85
C GLU A 325 1.93 -10.35 -19.17
N LEU A 326 0.84 -9.89 -19.78
CA LEU A 326 -0.52 -10.12 -19.27
C LEU A 326 -0.84 -11.61 -19.17
N ARG A 327 -0.41 -12.42 -20.15
CA ARG A 327 -0.57 -13.88 -20.10
C ARG A 327 0.27 -14.52 -19.00
N LEU A 328 1.51 -14.08 -18.79
CA LEU A 328 2.40 -14.64 -17.76
C LEU A 328 1.96 -14.27 -16.34
N ASN A 329 1.34 -13.10 -16.16
CA ASN A 329 0.90 -12.63 -14.85
C ASN A 329 -0.52 -13.09 -14.48
N HIS A 330 -1.39 -13.25 -15.48
CA HIS A 330 -2.80 -13.64 -15.30
C HIS A 330 -3.16 -14.99 -15.95
N GLY A 331 -2.19 -15.79 -16.37
CA GLY A 331 -2.40 -17.10 -16.98
C GLY A 331 -2.80 -18.19 -15.99
N GLY A 332 -3.63 -19.14 -16.45
CA GLY A 332 -4.13 -20.28 -15.67
C GLY A 332 -3.32 -21.58 -15.85
N ARG A 333 -3.93 -22.73 -15.51
CA ARG A 333 -3.30 -24.07 -15.61
C ARG A 333 -2.67 -24.41 -16.98
N PRO A 334 -3.24 -24.01 -18.14
CA PRO A 334 -2.59 -24.26 -19.42
C PRO A 334 -1.18 -23.65 -19.51
N LEU A 335 -0.96 -22.49 -18.87
CA LEU A 335 0.36 -21.88 -18.80
C LEU A 335 1.34 -22.73 -17.96
N ALA A 336 0.90 -23.33 -16.85
CA ALA A 336 1.76 -24.20 -16.05
C ALA A 336 2.18 -25.47 -16.80
N TRP A 337 1.30 -26.03 -17.62
CA TRP A 337 1.64 -27.15 -18.51
C TRP A 337 2.70 -26.73 -19.53
N THR A 338 2.50 -25.61 -20.23
CA THR A 338 3.50 -25.11 -21.20
C THR A 338 4.83 -24.78 -20.53
N LEU A 339 4.82 -24.24 -19.30
CA LEU A 339 6.05 -23.95 -18.55
C LEU A 339 6.74 -25.21 -18.00
N THR A 340 6.05 -26.36 -17.95
CA THR A 340 6.67 -27.62 -17.54
C THR A 340 7.63 -28.14 -18.61
N LEU A 341 7.33 -27.88 -19.89
CA LEU A 341 8.22 -28.22 -21.01
C LEU A 341 9.55 -27.46 -20.93
N ALA A 342 9.58 -26.27 -20.34
CA ALA A 342 10.81 -25.51 -20.12
C ALA A 342 11.82 -26.19 -19.16
N ARG A 343 11.43 -27.28 -18.48
CA ARG A 343 12.37 -28.11 -17.69
C ARG A 343 13.29 -28.96 -18.56
N ALA A 344 12.87 -29.25 -19.79
CA ALA A 344 13.70 -29.95 -20.77
C ALA A 344 14.80 -29.04 -21.35
N LEU A 345 14.76 -27.73 -21.08
CA LEU A 345 15.82 -26.82 -21.49
C LEU A 345 17.13 -27.17 -20.77
N PRO A 346 18.26 -27.25 -21.51
CA PRO A 346 19.56 -27.51 -20.91
C PRO A 346 19.96 -26.37 -19.97
N PRO A 347 20.61 -26.65 -18.83
CA PRO A 347 20.90 -25.67 -17.79
C PRO A 347 22.16 -24.85 -18.11
N VAL A 348 22.30 -24.35 -19.34
CA VAL A 348 23.47 -23.59 -19.81
C VAL A 348 23.07 -22.19 -20.28
N GLY A 349 23.87 -21.18 -19.92
CA GLY A 349 23.70 -19.79 -20.34
C GLY A 349 22.28 -19.24 -20.14
N ARG A 350 21.73 -18.59 -21.18
CA ARG A 350 20.37 -18.00 -21.18
C ARG A 350 19.25 -19.03 -20.95
N LEU A 351 19.47 -20.29 -21.31
CA LEU A 351 18.50 -21.36 -21.11
C LEU A 351 18.37 -21.75 -19.63
N ALA A 352 19.44 -21.63 -18.85
CA ALA A 352 19.40 -21.77 -17.40
C ALA A 352 18.51 -20.70 -16.73
N GLU A 353 18.59 -19.46 -17.21
CA GLU A 353 17.71 -18.36 -16.75
C GLU A 353 16.25 -18.59 -17.11
N ALA A 354 15.97 -18.95 -18.36
CA ALA A 354 14.62 -19.29 -18.81
C ALA A 354 14.02 -20.46 -18.00
N ARG A 355 14.83 -21.49 -17.72
CA ARG A 355 14.44 -22.63 -16.87
C ARG A 355 14.15 -22.20 -15.43
N ARG A 356 14.99 -21.36 -14.82
CA ARG A 356 14.75 -20.80 -13.47
C ARG A 356 13.46 -19.99 -13.41
N PHE A 357 13.25 -19.11 -14.40
CA PHE A 357 12.03 -18.31 -14.51
C PHE A 357 10.78 -19.19 -14.65
N ALA A 358 10.82 -20.19 -15.53
CA ALA A 358 9.71 -21.12 -15.73
C ALA A 358 9.41 -21.95 -14.47
N ALA A 359 10.44 -22.40 -13.74
CA ALA A 359 10.28 -23.10 -12.47
C ALA A 359 9.58 -22.22 -11.41
N ALA A 360 10.00 -20.96 -11.26
CA ALA A 360 9.37 -20.01 -10.34
C ALA A 360 7.91 -19.74 -10.73
N LYS A 361 7.62 -19.51 -12.02
CA LYS A 361 6.25 -19.32 -12.52
C LYS A 361 5.37 -20.55 -12.35
N ARG A 362 5.92 -21.76 -12.51
CA ARG A 362 5.20 -23.02 -12.21
C ARG A 362 4.80 -23.09 -10.74
N LEU A 363 5.70 -22.77 -9.81
CA LEU A 363 5.39 -22.74 -8.39
C LEU A 363 4.31 -21.69 -8.07
N ALA A 364 4.34 -20.52 -8.73
CA ALA A 364 3.30 -19.51 -8.58
C ALA A 364 1.92 -20.03 -9.02
N VAL A 365 1.83 -20.76 -10.15
CA VAL A 365 0.57 -21.38 -10.57
C VAL A 365 0.14 -22.48 -9.59
N LEU A 366 1.06 -23.32 -9.11
CA LEU A 366 0.74 -24.35 -8.11
C LEU A 366 0.16 -23.74 -6.83
N SER A 367 0.77 -22.66 -6.33
CA SER A 367 0.27 -21.88 -5.19
C SER A 367 -1.14 -21.34 -5.46
N LYS A 368 -1.37 -20.69 -6.61
CA LYS A 368 -2.70 -20.20 -7.03
C LYS A 368 -3.75 -21.31 -7.19
N THR A 369 -3.33 -22.57 -7.34
CA THR A 369 -4.25 -23.71 -7.46
C THR A 369 -4.41 -24.51 -6.16
N GLY A 370 -3.79 -24.07 -5.06
CA GLY A 370 -3.91 -24.73 -3.76
C GLY A 370 -2.96 -25.88 -3.48
N ASN A 371 -2.00 -26.15 -4.37
CA ASN A 371 -1.08 -27.27 -4.22
C ASN A 371 0.12 -26.87 -3.34
N TYR A 372 -0.17 -26.46 -2.10
CA TYR A 372 0.81 -25.90 -1.18
C TYR A 372 1.90 -26.90 -0.80
N ARG A 373 1.59 -28.20 -0.68
CA ARG A 373 2.60 -29.25 -0.44
C ARG A 373 3.66 -29.28 -1.55
N ALA A 374 3.25 -29.19 -2.82
CA ALA A 374 4.19 -29.14 -3.94
C ALA A 374 5.02 -27.84 -3.95
N VAL A 375 4.44 -26.72 -3.50
CA VAL A 375 5.16 -25.46 -3.33
C VAL A 375 6.21 -25.57 -2.21
N LEU A 376 5.86 -26.12 -1.05
CA LEU A 376 6.78 -26.35 0.06
C LEU A 376 7.93 -27.28 -0.34
N LYS A 377 7.64 -28.39 -1.04
CA LYS A 377 8.68 -29.27 -1.60
C LYS A 377 9.58 -28.53 -2.59
N GLY A 378 9.00 -27.74 -3.48
CA GLY A 378 9.75 -26.94 -4.46
C GLY A 378 10.55 -25.78 -3.87
N THR A 379 10.32 -25.43 -2.60
CA THR A 379 10.97 -24.33 -1.87
C THR A 379 11.69 -24.82 -0.61
N ALA A 380 11.98 -26.12 -0.51
CA ALA A 380 12.64 -26.69 0.66
C ALA A 380 14.12 -26.28 0.74
N GLY A 381 14.81 -26.19 -0.40
CA GLY A 381 16.22 -25.82 -0.49
C GLY A 381 16.47 -24.33 -0.77
N LEU A 382 15.58 -23.44 -0.33
CA LEU A 382 15.82 -22.00 -0.50
C LEU A 382 16.97 -21.56 0.40
N THR A 383 17.88 -20.80 -0.18
CA THR A 383 19.00 -20.17 0.51
C THR A 383 18.77 -18.68 0.64
N ALA A 384 19.64 -18.02 1.42
CA ALA A 384 19.72 -16.58 1.48
C ALA A 384 19.76 -15.96 0.06
N LYS A 385 20.51 -16.52 -0.91
CA LYS A 385 20.64 -15.97 -2.27
C LYS A 385 19.43 -16.24 -3.20
N SER A 386 18.38 -16.91 -2.72
CA SER A 386 17.22 -17.25 -3.56
C SER A 386 16.33 -16.04 -3.83
N LEU A 387 15.63 -16.05 -4.98
CA LEU A 387 14.72 -14.98 -5.37
C LEU A 387 13.61 -14.78 -4.34
N SER A 388 13.29 -13.53 -4.03
CA SER A 388 12.21 -13.14 -3.11
C SER A 388 10.88 -13.81 -3.46
N THR A 389 10.56 -13.95 -4.74
CA THR A 389 9.32 -14.61 -5.21
C THR A 389 9.17 -16.04 -4.68
N LEU A 390 10.27 -16.80 -4.54
CA LEU A 390 10.20 -18.16 -4.01
C LEU A 390 9.92 -18.17 -2.51
N TRP A 391 10.51 -17.24 -1.76
CA TRP A 391 10.22 -17.05 -0.34
C TRP A 391 8.78 -16.59 -0.08
N ILE A 392 8.25 -15.69 -0.92
CA ILE A 392 6.83 -15.28 -0.90
C ILE A 392 5.92 -16.50 -1.08
N LEU A 393 6.20 -17.34 -2.08
CA LEU A 393 5.40 -18.55 -2.35
C LEU A 393 5.50 -19.56 -1.21
N ARG A 394 6.69 -19.70 -0.60
CA ARG A 394 6.89 -20.53 0.59
C ARG A 394 6.04 -20.02 1.77
N SER A 395 6.09 -18.72 2.05
CA SER A 395 5.28 -18.11 3.11
C SER A 395 3.78 -18.36 2.91
N ALA A 396 3.25 -18.10 1.70
CA ALA A 396 1.83 -18.36 1.39
C ALA A 396 1.43 -19.84 1.60
N ALA A 397 2.32 -20.78 1.24
CA ALA A 397 2.10 -22.20 1.42
C ALA A 397 2.20 -22.65 2.89
N LEU A 398 3.14 -22.09 3.66
CA LEU A 398 3.27 -22.30 5.11
C LEU A 398 2.04 -21.79 5.85
N ARG A 399 1.58 -20.57 5.52
CA ARG A 399 0.38 -19.98 6.14
C ARG A 399 -0.85 -20.87 5.94
N SER A 400 -0.97 -21.51 4.78
CA SER A 400 -2.14 -22.32 4.43
C SER A 400 -2.06 -23.76 4.93
N SER A 401 -0.86 -24.35 5.06
CA SER A 401 -0.69 -25.79 5.29
C SER A 401 0.35 -26.18 6.34
N GLY A 402 0.98 -25.21 7.01
CA GLY A 402 2.08 -25.40 7.95
C GLY A 402 1.97 -24.46 9.16
N SER A 403 3.11 -23.89 9.57
CA SER A 403 3.22 -22.97 10.71
C SER A 403 3.06 -21.51 10.28
N LEU A 404 2.30 -20.74 11.06
CA LEU A 404 2.08 -19.31 10.87
C LEU A 404 3.32 -18.49 11.24
N ASP A 405 4.06 -18.88 12.29
CA ASP A 405 5.31 -18.21 12.66
C ASP A 405 6.38 -18.44 11.57
N ALA A 406 6.53 -19.67 11.08
CA ALA A 406 7.43 -19.96 9.95
C ALA A 406 7.00 -19.23 8.66
N ALA A 407 5.70 -19.00 8.47
CA ALA A 407 5.20 -18.21 7.35
C ALA A 407 5.58 -16.73 7.48
N ALA A 408 5.49 -16.16 8.68
CA ALA A 408 5.89 -14.79 8.96
C ALA A 408 7.41 -14.59 8.77
N GLU A 409 8.23 -15.53 9.24
CA GLU A 409 9.69 -15.52 9.04
C GLU A 409 10.09 -15.63 7.57
N ALA A 410 9.46 -16.56 6.83
CA ALA A 410 9.69 -16.69 5.39
C ALA A 410 9.29 -15.41 4.63
N ALA A 411 8.23 -14.73 5.07
CA ALA A 411 7.83 -13.44 4.50
C ALA A 411 8.76 -12.29 4.88
N ALA A 412 9.33 -12.28 6.09
CA ALA A 412 10.37 -11.33 6.48
C ALA A 412 11.63 -11.50 5.61
N THR A 413 12.08 -12.74 5.42
CA THR A 413 13.19 -13.04 4.48
C THR A 413 12.83 -12.60 3.05
N ALA A 414 11.60 -12.86 2.62
CA ALA A 414 11.14 -12.43 1.31
C ALA A 414 11.15 -10.90 1.15
N TRP A 415 10.80 -10.17 2.21
CA TRP A 415 10.76 -8.72 2.25
C TRP A 415 12.15 -8.13 2.05
N ASP A 416 13.13 -8.57 2.85
CA ASP A 416 14.51 -8.09 2.75
C ASP A 416 15.09 -8.37 1.36
N ARG A 417 14.79 -9.54 0.80
CA ARG A 417 15.19 -9.90 -0.56
C ARG A 417 14.50 -9.06 -1.61
N ALA A 418 13.21 -8.81 -1.47
CA ALA A 418 12.46 -7.99 -2.43
C ALA A 418 12.94 -6.54 -2.44
N ARG A 419 13.33 -6.00 -1.27
CA ARG A 419 13.96 -4.67 -1.14
C ARG A 419 15.33 -4.64 -1.80
N ALA A 420 16.17 -5.65 -1.56
CA ALA A 420 17.47 -5.77 -2.25
C ALA A 420 17.31 -5.92 -3.77
N GLU A 421 16.26 -6.60 -4.23
CA GLU A 421 15.87 -6.71 -5.65
C GLU A 421 15.21 -5.44 -6.20
N ARG A 422 14.86 -4.46 -5.36
CA ARG A 422 14.17 -3.19 -5.71
C ARG A 422 12.92 -3.41 -6.55
N HIS A 423 12.10 -4.42 -6.20
CA HIS A 423 10.93 -4.77 -6.99
C HIS A 423 9.62 -4.45 -6.25
N PRO A 424 8.87 -3.38 -6.63
CA PRO A 424 7.75 -2.83 -5.84
C PRO A 424 6.69 -3.88 -5.52
N VAL A 425 6.26 -4.61 -6.55
CA VAL A 425 5.25 -5.67 -6.41
C VAL A 425 5.70 -6.81 -5.49
N ARG A 426 6.98 -7.18 -5.49
CA ARG A 426 7.47 -8.26 -4.61
C ARG A 426 7.61 -7.79 -3.19
N ILE A 427 7.99 -6.53 -2.99
CA ILE A 427 8.05 -5.87 -1.69
C ILE A 427 6.64 -5.87 -1.09
N ALA A 428 5.66 -5.24 -1.74
CA ALA A 428 4.27 -5.22 -1.28
C ALA A 428 3.69 -6.62 -1.02
N HIS A 429 3.99 -7.60 -1.89
CA HIS A 429 3.54 -8.97 -1.71
C HIS A 429 4.18 -9.64 -0.48
N ALA A 430 5.48 -9.45 -0.25
CA ALA A 430 6.15 -9.99 0.93
C ALA A 430 5.59 -9.39 2.23
N ALA A 431 5.38 -8.06 2.28
CA ALA A 431 4.73 -7.42 3.43
C ALA A 431 3.32 -7.93 3.64
N PHE A 432 2.53 -8.10 2.57
CA PHE A 432 1.20 -8.69 2.68
C PHE A 432 1.24 -10.10 3.28
N GLN A 433 2.13 -10.96 2.80
CA GLN A 433 2.26 -12.33 3.34
C GLN A 433 2.64 -12.30 4.83
N ARG A 434 3.58 -11.42 5.22
CA ARG A 434 4.01 -11.27 6.62
C ARG A 434 2.86 -10.78 7.49
N THR A 435 2.23 -9.68 7.09
CA THR A 435 1.14 -9.04 7.84
C THR A 435 -0.03 -10.00 8.06
N LEU A 436 -0.46 -10.69 7.01
CA LEU A 436 -1.56 -11.66 7.10
C LEU A 436 -1.19 -12.90 7.94
N ALA A 437 0.07 -13.36 7.88
CA ALA A 437 0.54 -14.45 8.75
C ALA A 437 0.56 -14.03 10.24
N LEU A 438 1.04 -12.82 10.54
CA LEU A 438 1.04 -12.26 11.90
C LEU A 438 -0.38 -12.09 12.44
N MET A 439 -1.30 -11.57 11.63
CA MET A 439 -2.71 -11.43 12.01
C MET A 439 -3.33 -12.79 12.36
N TRP A 440 -3.16 -13.81 11.50
CA TRP A 440 -3.68 -15.16 11.76
C TRP A 440 -3.00 -15.86 12.94
N ALA A 441 -1.73 -15.52 13.22
CA ALA A 441 -0.99 -16.00 14.38
C ALA A 441 -1.37 -15.28 15.69
N ASP A 442 -2.29 -14.31 15.60
CA ASP A 442 -2.76 -13.44 16.69
C ASP A 442 -1.63 -12.60 17.31
N ARG A 443 -0.71 -12.12 16.47
CA ARG A 443 0.35 -11.14 16.79
C ARG A 443 -0.08 -9.77 16.26
N LEU A 444 -1.17 -9.24 16.82
CA LEU A 444 -1.92 -8.12 16.22
C LEU A 444 -1.11 -6.82 16.16
N ASP A 445 -0.33 -6.51 17.19
CA ASP A 445 0.48 -5.27 17.19
C ASP A 445 1.60 -5.32 16.15
N GLU A 446 2.25 -6.47 15.99
CA GLU A 446 3.23 -6.68 14.92
C GLU A 446 2.58 -6.66 13.53
N ALA A 447 1.35 -7.16 13.41
CA ALA A 447 0.59 -7.05 12.17
C ALA A 447 0.25 -5.58 11.85
N ARG A 448 -0.19 -4.78 12.82
CA ARG A 448 -0.44 -3.33 12.64
C ARG A 448 0.83 -2.59 12.25
N ALA A 449 1.94 -2.82 12.95
CA ALA A 449 3.22 -2.23 12.63
C ALA A 449 3.67 -2.61 11.21
N CYS A 450 3.59 -3.89 10.84
CA CYS A 450 3.96 -4.34 9.49
C CYS A 450 3.01 -3.79 8.41
N LEU A 451 1.71 -3.66 8.70
CA LEU A 451 0.75 -3.06 7.79
C LEU A 451 1.11 -1.61 7.49
N ASP A 452 1.28 -0.79 8.53
CA ASP A 452 1.45 0.65 8.38
C ASP A 452 2.86 1.03 7.92
N GLN A 453 3.91 0.31 8.37
CA GLN A 453 5.30 0.62 8.01
C GLN A 453 5.75 -0.04 6.70
N HIS A 454 5.18 -1.20 6.33
CA HIS A 454 5.67 -1.99 5.19
C HIS A 454 4.63 -2.23 4.11
N LEU A 455 3.41 -2.66 4.46
CA LEU A 455 2.44 -3.01 3.42
C LEU A 455 1.85 -1.76 2.75
N ASP A 456 1.27 -0.84 3.51
CA ASP A 456 0.54 0.31 2.95
C ASP A 456 1.42 1.23 2.08
N PRO A 457 2.65 1.59 2.51
CA PRO A 457 3.50 2.45 1.71
C PRO A 457 3.88 1.82 0.37
N TYR A 458 4.23 0.54 0.39
CA TYR A 458 4.65 -0.18 -0.82
C TYR A 458 3.49 -0.68 -1.66
N ALA A 459 2.30 -0.83 -1.08
CA ALA A 459 1.08 -1.15 -1.82
C ALA A 459 0.74 -0.04 -2.82
N ALA A 460 0.85 1.23 -2.39
CA ALA A 460 0.56 2.40 -3.21
C ALA A 460 1.46 2.51 -4.46
N ILE A 461 2.73 2.09 -4.36
CA ILE A 461 3.64 2.05 -5.52
C ILE A 461 3.62 0.73 -6.32
N ALA A 462 2.95 -0.30 -5.83
CA ALA A 462 2.98 -1.61 -6.49
C ALA A 462 1.88 -1.77 -7.54
N ALA A 463 0.61 -1.60 -7.13
CA ALA A 463 -0.59 -1.67 -7.96
C ALA A 463 -1.84 -1.53 -7.08
N ASN A 464 -2.99 -1.22 -7.68
CA ASN A 464 -4.25 -0.98 -6.97
C ASN A 464 -4.71 -2.21 -6.14
N ARG A 465 -4.46 -3.43 -6.63
CA ARG A 465 -4.70 -4.69 -5.88
C ARG A 465 -3.95 -4.79 -4.57
N TRP A 466 -2.77 -4.19 -4.44
CA TRP A 466 -2.01 -4.25 -3.19
C TRP A 466 -2.61 -3.30 -2.17
N VAL A 467 -3.13 -2.15 -2.62
CA VAL A 467 -3.94 -1.27 -1.77
C VAL A 467 -5.20 -1.99 -1.31
N ALA A 468 -5.86 -2.73 -2.22
CA ALA A 468 -7.01 -3.56 -1.87
C ALA A 468 -6.66 -4.62 -0.80
N TRP A 469 -5.49 -5.26 -0.90
CA TRP A 469 -5.02 -6.20 0.13
C TRP A 469 -4.67 -5.52 1.46
N ALA A 470 -4.15 -4.29 1.44
CA ALA A 470 -3.94 -3.50 2.66
C ALA A 470 -5.27 -3.17 3.35
N ASP A 471 -6.28 -2.74 2.58
CA ASP A 471 -7.65 -2.53 3.10
C ASP A 471 -8.27 -3.85 3.61
N PHE A 472 -8.04 -4.98 2.94
CA PHE A 472 -8.51 -6.28 3.42
C PHE A 472 -7.92 -6.63 4.80
N VAL A 473 -6.62 -6.42 4.99
CA VAL A 473 -5.96 -6.67 6.28
C VAL A 473 -6.48 -5.71 7.35
N ARG A 474 -6.69 -4.43 7.04
CA ARG A 474 -7.31 -3.48 7.98
C ARG A 474 -8.69 -3.91 8.41
N GLY A 475 -9.51 -4.38 7.47
CA GLY A 475 -10.82 -4.95 7.78
C GLY A 475 -10.73 -6.14 8.73
N GLY A 476 -9.77 -7.05 8.47
CA GLY A 476 -9.50 -8.18 9.35
C GLY A 476 -9.10 -7.75 10.77
N LEU A 477 -8.19 -6.78 10.91
CA LEU A 477 -7.78 -6.22 12.20
C LEU A 477 -8.95 -5.54 12.93
N ALA A 478 -9.77 -4.77 12.23
CA ALA A 478 -10.97 -4.14 12.81
C ALA A 478 -11.98 -5.19 13.34
N VAL A 479 -12.15 -6.32 12.64
CA VAL A 479 -12.93 -7.46 13.17
C VAL A 479 -12.30 -8.00 14.45
N ARG A 480 -10.96 -8.06 14.55
CA ARG A 480 -10.29 -8.50 15.79
C ARG A 480 -10.52 -7.55 16.96
N ASP A 481 -10.70 -6.26 16.67
CA ASP A 481 -10.97 -5.21 17.64
C ASP A 481 -12.47 -5.09 18.01
N GLY A 482 -13.35 -5.83 17.32
CA GLY A 482 -14.78 -5.76 17.52
C GLY A 482 -15.44 -4.53 16.88
N ASP A 483 -14.74 -3.82 15.98
CA ASP A 483 -15.26 -2.66 15.26
C ASP A 483 -15.83 -3.07 13.91
N ALA A 484 -17.13 -3.38 13.91
CA ALA A 484 -17.85 -3.83 12.72
C ALA A 484 -17.95 -2.73 11.63
N ASP A 485 -18.04 -1.47 12.02
CA ASP A 485 -18.24 -0.36 11.07
C ASP A 485 -16.95 -0.01 10.35
N ALA A 486 -15.83 0.06 11.08
CA ALA A 486 -14.53 0.18 10.45
C ALA A 486 -14.24 -1.03 9.55
N ALA A 487 -14.52 -2.25 10.02
CA ALA A 487 -14.33 -3.47 9.22
C ALA A 487 -15.14 -3.44 7.92
N ALA A 488 -16.43 -3.09 7.98
CA ALA A 488 -17.30 -2.97 6.81
C ALA A 488 -16.78 -1.93 5.81
N ALA A 489 -16.33 -0.77 6.30
CA ALA A 489 -15.80 0.30 5.46
C ALA A 489 -14.51 -0.13 4.74
N HIS A 490 -13.59 -0.80 5.44
CA HIS A 490 -12.36 -1.33 4.86
C HIS A 490 -12.63 -2.43 3.84
N PHE A 491 -13.49 -3.40 4.15
CA PHE A 491 -13.85 -4.46 3.20
C PHE A 491 -14.55 -3.93 1.97
N ARG A 492 -15.45 -2.95 2.09
CA ARG A 492 -16.08 -2.29 0.92
C ARG A 492 -15.02 -1.68 0.00
N ARG A 493 -14.09 -0.90 0.54
CA ARG A 493 -12.98 -0.31 -0.22
C ARG A 493 -12.10 -1.36 -0.89
N SER A 494 -11.86 -2.48 -0.22
CA SER A 494 -11.10 -3.61 -0.76
C SER A 494 -11.86 -4.29 -1.93
N GLN A 495 -13.15 -4.56 -1.75
CA GLN A 495 -14.02 -5.13 -2.77
C GLN A 495 -14.09 -4.26 -4.02
N ASP A 496 -14.35 -2.95 -3.87
CA ASP A 496 -14.46 -2.01 -4.99
C ASP A 496 -13.19 -2.04 -5.85
N ARG A 497 -12.02 -2.10 -5.22
CA ARG A 497 -10.72 -2.17 -5.92
C ARG A 497 -10.50 -3.51 -6.60
N PHE A 498 -10.82 -4.63 -5.95
CA PHE A 498 -10.72 -5.93 -6.60
C PHE A 498 -11.70 -6.08 -7.77
N GLN A 499 -12.91 -5.54 -7.64
CA GLN A 499 -13.89 -5.50 -8.74
C GLN A 499 -13.39 -4.64 -9.89
N ALA A 500 -12.81 -3.47 -9.61
CA ALA A 500 -12.17 -2.63 -10.63
C ALA A 500 -11.04 -3.36 -11.38
N GLU A 501 -10.28 -4.23 -10.69
CA GLU A 501 -9.25 -5.06 -11.31
C GLU A 501 -9.75 -6.38 -11.95
N ALA A 502 -11.07 -6.65 -11.90
CA ALA A 502 -11.65 -7.95 -12.24
C ALA A 502 -10.94 -9.15 -11.54
N LEU A 503 -10.52 -8.95 -10.29
CA LEU A 503 -9.87 -9.94 -9.44
C LEU A 503 -10.89 -10.67 -8.57
N ASP A 504 -11.64 -11.58 -9.16
CA ASP A 504 -12.69 -12.35 -8.48
C ASP A 504 -12.18 -13.11 -7.23
N ASP A 505 -10.91 -13.54 -7.21
CA ASP A 505 -10.29 -14.18 -6.04
C ASP A 505 -10.21 -13.25 -4.82
N GLY A 506 -9.91 -11.97 -5.06
CA GLY A 506 -9.90 -10.93 -4.03
C GLY A 506 -11.32 -10.61 -3.56
N VAL A 507 -12.26 -10.44 -4.49
CA VAL A 507 -13.69 -10.23 -4.18
C VAL A 507 -14.24 -11.37 -3.33
N ALA A 508 -13.97 -12.62 -3.71
CA ALA A 508 -14.40 -13.79 -2.93
C ALA A 508 -13.80 -13.81 -1.52
N SER A 509 -12.53 -13.41 -1.37
CA SER A 509 -11.88 -13.33 -0.06
C SER A 509 -12.54 -12.27 0.82
N VAL A 510 -12.84 -11.10 0.27
CA VAL A 510 -13.52 -10.01 0.97
C VAL A 510 -14.94 -10.39 1.39
N LEU A 511 -15.74 -10.97 0.48
CA LEU A 511 -17.11 -11.37 0.81
C LEU A 511 -17.16 -12.41 1.93
N VAL A 512 -16.23 -13.38 1.93
CA VAL A 512 -16.15 -14.37 3.01
C VAL A 512 -15.74 -13.72 4.33
N ALA A 513 -14.77 -12.81 4.32
CA ALA A 513 -14.42 -12.06 5.53
C ALA A 513 -15.56 -11.12 5.99
N GLY A 514 -16.37 -10.60 5.06
CA GLY A 514 -17.56 -9.80 5.33
C GLY A 514 -18.65 -10.56 6.08
N LEU A 515 -18.72 -11.90 5.97
CA LEU A 515 -19.63 -12.70 6.79
C LEU A 515 -19.35 -12.54 8.29
N ALA A 516 -18.08 -12.43 8.68
CA ALA A 516 -17.69 -12.19 10.07
C ALA A 516 -18.15 -10.81 10.56
N VAL A 517 -18.16 -9.79 9.69
CA VAL A 517 -18.68 -8.46 10.01
C VAL A 517 -20.19 -8.50 10.22
N LEU A 518 -20.92 -9.21 9.35
CA LEU A 518 -22.37 -9.38 9.49
C LEU A 518 -22.72 -10.08 10.81
N ARG A 519 -21.95 -11.11 11.18
CA ARG A 519 -22.06 -11.76 12.50
C ARG A 519 -21.78 -10.79 13.65
N LEU A 520 -20.72 -10.00 13.55
CA LEU A 520 -20.32 -9.04 14.59
C LEU A 520 -21.39 -7.96 14.84
N ARG A 521 -22.14 -7.57 13.80
CA ARG A 521 -23.29 -6.65 13.95
C ARG A 521 -24.54 -7.30 14.55
N GLY A 522 -24.65 -8.62 14.47
CA GLY A 522 -25.88 -9.34 14.81
C GLY A 522 -27.05 -9.07 13.85
N ASP A 523 -26.75 -8.59 12.64
CA ASP A 523 -27.77 -8.22 11.65
C ASP A 523 -28.32 -9.46 10.90
N ASN A 524 -29.59 -9.40 10.48
CA ASN A 524 -30.24 -10.41 9.64
C ASN A 524 -29.64 -10.55 8.22
N GLY A 525 -28.65 -9.72 7.87
CA GLY A 525 -28.01 -9.70 6.54
C GLY A 525 -27.08 -10.88 6.25
N PHE A 526 -26.81 -11.77 7.22
CA PHE A 526 -25.88 -12.89 7.03
C PHE A 526 -26.30 -13.82 5.87
N GLU A 527 -27.57 -14.18 5.78
CA GLU A 527 -28.07 -15.08 4.73
C GLU A 527 -27.99 -14.43 3.33
N GLU A 528 -28.24 -13.13 3.23
CA GLU A 528 -28.06 -12.37 1.99
C GLU A 528 -26.58 -12.33 1.57
N GLY A 529 -25.68 -12.06 2.52
CA GLY A 529 -24.24 -12.10 2.30
C GLY A 529 -23.76 -13.48 1.87
N LEU A 530 -24.29 -14.55 2.47
CA LEU A 530 -24.00 -15.93 2.09
C LEU A 530 -24.49 -16.22 0.66
N ALA A 531 -25.71 -15.81 0.32
CA ALA A 531 -26.26 -15.95 -1.02
C ALA A 531 -25.40 -15.22 -2.06
N GLU A 532 -24.84 -14.06 -1.72
CA GLU A 532 -23.89 -13.34 -2.57
C GLU A 532 -22.57 -14.11 -2.78
N VAL A 533 -21.97 -14.65 -1.71
CA VAL A 533 -20.77 -15.51 -1.81
C VAL A 533 -21.05 -16.70 -2.74
N GLU A 534 -22.18 -17.38 -2.56
CA GLU A 534 -22.56 -18.54 -3.37
C GLU A 534 -22.84 -18.16 -4.83
N ARG A 535 -23.52 -17.03 -5.07
CA ARG A 535 -23.75 -16.47 -6.42
C ARG A 535 -22.42 -16.23 -7.14
N LEU A 536 -21.44 -15.65 -6.44
CA LEU A 536 -20.10 -15.45 -7.01
C LEU A 536 -19.43 -16.78 -7.34
N GLN A 537 -19.50 -17.78 -6.45
CA GLN A 537 -18.94 -19.12 -6.69
C GLN A 537 -19.60 -19.84 -7.88
N ARG A 538 -20.93 -19.73 -8.02
CA ARG A 538 -21.73 -20.37 -9.08
C ARG A 538 -21.53 -19.75 -10.47
N SER A 539 -21.35 -18.43 -10.53
CA SER A 539 -21.28 -17.66 -11.78
C SER A 539 -20.25 -18.20 -12.81
N ARG A 540 -20.73 -18.61 -14.00
CA ARG A 540 -19.95 -19.31 -15.03
C ARG A 540 -19.19 -18.40 -16.00
N GLY A 541 -18.27 -17.56 -15.51
CA GLY A 541 -17.37 -16.80 -16.38
C GLY A 541 -16.19 -17.64 -16.91
N ARG A 542 -16.01 -17.73 -18.25
CA ARG A 542 -14.90 -18.46 -18.92
C ARG A 542 -13.49 -17.90 -18.62
N GLN A 543 -13.37 -16.70 -18.07
CA GLN A 543 -12.09 -16.03 -17.76
C GLN A 543 -11.73 -16.00 -16.27
N ARG A 544 -12.58 -16.53 -15.38
CA ARG A 544 -12.35 -16.46 -13.93
C ARG A 544 -11.30 -17.48 -13.49
N LEU A 545 -10.25 -17.03 -12.79
CA LEU A 545 -9.27 -17.92 -12.18
C LEU A 545 -10.00 -18.86 -11.20
N ARG A 546 -9.63 -20.16 -11.22
CA ARG A 546 -10.34 -21.23 -10.53
C ARG A 546 -10.29 -21.13 -8.98
N TYR A 547 -9.48 -20.24 -8.42
CA TYR A 547 -9.26 -20.16 -6.98
C TYR A 547 -10.54 -19.71 -6.24
N ALA A 548 -11.26 -18.71 -6.74
CA ALA A 548 -12.58 -18.35 -6.22
C ALA A 548 -13.67 -19.43 -6.39
N ARG A 549 -13.57 -20.27 -7.42
CA ARG A 549 -14.73 -21.05 -7.90
C ARG A 549 -14.84 -22.49 -7.40
N ASN A 550 -13.84 -23.05 -6.71
CA ASN A 550 -13.90 -24.42 -6.15
C ASN A 550 -12.74 -24.74 -5.19
N HIS A 551 -12.02 -23.72 -4.70
CA HIS A 551 -10.88 -23.98 -3.85
C HIS A 551 -11.35 -24.44 -2.46
N ARG A 552 -10.86 -25.61 -2.04
CA ARG A 552 -11.29 -26.25 -0.79
C ARG A 552 -11.08 -25.34 0.43
N PHE A 553 -10.04 -24.50 0.42
CA PHE A 553 -9.80 -23.51 1.48
C PHE A 553 -10.96 -22.55 1.64
N MET A 554 -11.39 -21.87 0.56
CA MET A 554 -12.48 -20.88 0.60
C MET A 554 -13.79 -21.53 1.02
N ARG A 555 -14.08 -22.73 0.51
CA ARG A 555 -15.27 -23.48 0.92
C ARG A 555 -15.28 -23.79 2.42
N HIS A 556 -14.14 -24.23 2.97
CA HIS A 556 -14.04 -24.51 4.41
C HIS A 556 -14.17 -23.24 5.24
N ALA A 557 -13.63 -22.10 4.78
CA ALA A 557 -13.83 -20.82 5.46
C ALA A 557 -15.33 -20.44 5.52
N VAL A 558 -16.06 -20.53 4.40
CA VAL A 558 -17.52 -20.29 4.39
C VAL A 558 -18.27 -21.23 5.33
N LEU A 559 -17.91 -22.52 5.36
CA LEU A 559 -18.55 -23.49 6.26
C LEU A 559 -18.29 -23.17 7.74
N LEU A 560 -17.11 -22.65 8.07
CA LEU A 560 -16.79 -22.20 9.43
C LEU A 560 -17.61 -20.96 9.83
N GLU A 561 -17.76 -19.99 8.93
CA GLU A 561 -18.61 -18.81 9.18
C GLU A 561 -20.09 -19.22 9.38
N ARG A 562 -20.58 -20.16 8.56
CA ARG A 562 -21.93 -20.73 8.74
C ARG A 562 -22.08 -21.50 10.04
N ALA A 563 -21.06 -22.24 10.45
CA ALA A 563 -21.09 -23.02 11.68
C ALA A 563 -21.16 -22.09 12.91
N GLU A 564 -20.35 -21.02 12.94
CA GLU A 564 -20.43 -20.02 14.00
C GLU A 564 -21.77 -19.27 13.99
N TYR A 565 -22.29 -18.89 12.82
CA TYR A 565 -23.61 -18.26 12.73
C TYR A 565 -24.73 -19.17 13.25
N ALA A 566 -24.72 -20.45 12.85
CA ALA A 566 -25.68 -21.43 13.34
C ALA A 566 -25.59 -21.62 14.86
N ARG A 567 -24.36 -21.72 15.38
CA ARG A 567 -24.12 -21.87 16.82
C ARG A 567 -24.59 -20.64 17.58
N VAL A 568 -24.23 -19.43 17.14
CA VAL A 568 -24.36 -18.18 17.92
C VAL A 568 -25.69 -17.45 17.68
N HIS A 569 -26.09 -17.28 16.43
CA HIS A 569 -27.18 -16.39 16.04
C HIS A 569 -28.50 -17.15 15.87
N THR A 570 -28.52 -18.31 15.19
CA THR A 570 -29.75 -19.10 15.02
C THR A 570 -29.98 -20.11 16.14
N ARG A 571 -28.94 -20.41 16.93
CA ARG A 571 -28.95 -21.44 17.99
C ARG A 571 -29.31 -22.84 17.48
N ASP A 572 -28.99 -23.14 16.23
CA ASP A 572 -29.15 -24.47 15.62
C ASP A 572 -27.88 -25.30 15.86
N ALA A 573 -27.83 -25.94 17.04
CA ALA A 573 -26.70 -26.77 17.46
C ALA A 573 -26.42 -27.93 16.50
N ASP A 574 -27.46 -28.53 15.92
CA ASP A 574 -27.33 -29.66 15.00
C ASP A 574 -26.71 -29.22 13.67
N ALA A 575 -27.13 -28.07 13.13
CA ALA A 575 -26.50 -27.48 11.95
C ALA A 575 -25.03 -27.12 12.22
N ALA A 576 -24.74 -26.46 13.35
CA ALA A 576 -23.37 -26.13 13.74
C ALA A 576 -22.50 -27.39 13.84
N LEU A 577 -22.99 -28.44 14.51
CA LEU A 577 -22.31 -29.73 14.68
C LEU A 577 -21.98 -30.37 13.32
N ARG A 578 -22.96 -30.45 12.41
CA ARG A 578 -22.75 -31.01 11.06
C ARG A 578 -21.69 -30.21 10.28
N LEU A 579 -21.77 -28.88 10.34
CA LEU A 579 -20.86 -27.99 9.62
C LEU A 579 -19.42 -28.10 10.17
N TYR A 580 -19.20 -28.02 11.47
CA TYR A 580 -17.86 -28.20 12.04
C TYR A 580 -17.28 -29.59 11.76
N ARG A 581 -18.08 -30.67 11.90
CA ARG A 581 -17.63 -32.04 11.56
C ARG A 581 -17.14 -32.14 10.10
N SER A 582 -17.81 -31.45 9.17
CA SER A 582 -17.40 -31.44 7.76
C SER A 582 -16.04 -30.77 7.51
N VAL A 583 -15.61 -29.87 8.41
CA VAL A 583 -14.34 -29.12 8.29
C VAL A 583 -13.24 -29.70 9.20
N ALA A 584 -13.57 -30.46 10.25
CA ALA A 584 -12.60 -31.08 11.15
C ALA A 584 -11.51 -31.90 10.42
N GLY A 585 -11.88 -32.61 9.34
CA GLY A 585 -10.95 -33.33 8.46
C GLY A 585 -10.26 -32.48 7.39
N SER A 586 -10.18 -31.16 7.58
CA SER A 586 -9.59 -30.24 6.60
C SER A 586 -8.10 -30.48 6.41
N PRO A 587 -7.57 -30.47 5.17
CA PRO A 587 -6.13 -30.56 4.92
C PRO A 587 -5.40 -29.26 5.28
N TYR A 588 -6.15 -28.21 5.63
CA TYR A 588 -5.65 -26.93 6.10
C TYR A 588 -5.74 -26.92 7.63
N PRO A 589 -4.60 -27.04 8.34
CA PRO A 589 -4.59 -27.24 9.80
C PRO A 589 -5.31 -26.16 10.58
N LEU A 590 -5.26 -24.92 10.09
CA LEU A 590 -5.92 -23.77 10.69
C LEU A 590 -7.45 -23.92 10.73
N HIS A 591 -8.06 -24.28 9.60
CA HIS A 591 -9.51 -24.56 9.54
C HIS A 591 -9.89 -25.79 10.35
N ALA A 592 -9.05 -26.83 10.37
CA ALA A 592 -9.30 -28.01 11.19
C ALA A 592 -9.25 -27.69 12.69
N ALA A 593 -8.27 -26.88 13.13
CA ALA A 593 -8.16 -26.41 14.50
C ALA A 593 -9.39 -25.56 14.89
N GLN A 594 -9.83 -24.64 14.03
CA GLN A 594 -11.06 -23.87 14.26
C GLN A 594 -12.31 -24.76 14.36
N ALA A 595 -12.43 -25.76 13.47
CA ALA A 595 -13.55 -26.69 13.51
C ALA A 595 -13.57 -27.53 14.80
N HIS A 596 -12.42 -28.04 15.23
CA HIS A 596 -12.31 -28.76 16.50
C HIS A 596 -12.60 -27.86 17.71
N LEU A 597 -12.20 -26.59 17.64
CA LEU A 597 -12.54 -25.62 18.68
C LEU A 597 -14.06 -25.39 18.75
N GLY A 598 -14.73 -25.21 17.61
CA GLY A 598 -16.19 -25.07 17.56
C GLY A 598 -16.93 -26.31 18.05
N LEU A 599 -16.44 -27.52 17.76
CA LEU A 599 -16.97 -28.76 18.33
C LEU A 599 -16.82 -28.80 19.86
N ALA A 600 -15.68 -28.37 20.38
CA ALA A 600 -15.44 -28.32 21.82
C ALA A 600 -16.35 -27.30 22.54
N MET A 601 -16.63 -26.17 21.88
CA MET A 601 -17.59 -25.19 22.38
C MET A 601 -19.00 -25.79 22.46
N LEU A 602 -19.44 -26.53 21.44
CA LEU A 602 -20.72 -27.25 21.48
C LEU A 602 -20.74 -28.33 22.57
N GLU A 603 -19.66 -29.09 22.77
CA GLU A 603 -19.55 -30.08 23.86
C GLU A 603 -19.77 -29.40 25.22
N ALA A 604 -19.07 -28.30 25.48
CA ALA A 604 -19.21 -27.55 26.73
C ALA A 604 -20.63 -26.95 26.90
N GLU A 605 -21.21 -26.38 25.84
CA GLU A 605 -22.58 -25.84 25.84
C GLU A 605 -23.65 -26.91 26.14
N HIS A 606 -23.39 -28.18 25.85
CA HIS A 606 -24.26 -29.32 26.16
C HIS A 606 -23.87 -30.06 27.45
N HIS A 607 -23.04 -29.45 28.30
CA HIS A 607 -22.55 -30.06 29.55
C HIS A 607 -21.75 -31.36 29.37
N HIS A 608 -21.12 -31.54 28.20
CA HIS A 608 -20.18 -32.64 27.97
C HIS A 608 -18.74 -32.16 28.16
N PRO A 609 -17.81 -33.05 28.56
CA PRO A 609 -16.39 -32.73 28.57
C PRO A 609 -15.91 -32.27 27.17
N PRO A 610 -15.18 -31.15 27.04
CA PRO A 610 -14.78 -30.60 25.75
C PRO A 610 -13.56 -31.35 25.17
N GLU A 611 -13.68 -32.65 24.92
CA GLU A 611 -12.58 -33.50 24.43
C GLU A 611 -11.93 -32.96 23.16
N ARG A 612 -12.72 -32.31 22.29
CA ARG A 612 -12.22 -31.73 21.04
C ARG A 612 -11.29 -30.54 21.27
N ALA A 613 -11.30 -29.92 22.45
CA ALA A 613 -10.39 -28.85 22.80
C ALA A 613 -8.93 -29.34 22.86
N HIS A 614 -8.67 -30.58 23.29
CA HIS A 614 -7.32 -31.16 23.25
C HIS A 614 -6.79 -31.28 21.82
N THR A 615 -7.65 -31.71 20.88
CA THR A 615 -7.28 -31.81 19.46
C THR A 615 -7.03 -30.43 18.87
N ALA A 616 -7.92 -29.47 19.14
CA ALA A 616 -7.76 -28.08 18.70
C ALA A 616 -6.46 -27.48 19.25
N LEU A 617 -6.18 -27.67 20.54
CA LEU A 617 -4.96 -27.20 21.22
C LEU A 617 -3.70 -27.77 20.58
N ALA A 618 -3.61 -29.09 20.42
CA ALA A 618 -2.44 -29.74 19.81
C ALA A 618 -2.19 -29.24 18.38
N MET A 619 -3.25 -29.10 17.58
CA MET A 619 -3.14 -28.59 16.21
C MET A 619 -2.74 -27.11 16.17
N ALA A 620 -3.39 -26.27 16.99
CA ALA A 620 -3.16 -24.84 17.06
C ALA A 620 -1.75 -24.50 17.54
N THR A 621 -1.26 -25.19 18.58
CA THR A 621 0.11 -25.04 19.08
C THR A 621 1.13 -25.35 18.00
N ARG A 622 0.96 -26.48 17.28
CA ARG A 622 1.86 -26.88 16.19
C ARG A 622 1.96 -25.83 15.08
N ILE A 623 0.88 -25.09 14.81
CA ILE A 623 0.83 -24.10 13.73
C ILE A 623 1.03 -22.65 14.20
N GLY A 624 1.21 -22.42 15.50
CA GLY A 624 1.37 -21.07 16.06
C GLY A 624 0.09 -20.23 16.05
N ALA A 625 -1.10 -20.85 16.07
CA ALA A 625 -2.38 -20.14 16.09
C ALA A 625 -2.80 -19.76 17.52
N ARG A 626 -2.15 -18.75 18.11
CA ARG A 626 -2.24 -18.40 19.54
C ARG A 626 -3.66 -18.16 20.04
N ARG A 627 -4.52 -17.51 19.24
CA ARG A 627 -5.93 -17.33 19.62
C ARG A 627 -6.64 -18.66 19.86
N HIS A 628 -6.49 -19.62 18.95
CA HIS A 628 -7.08 -20.95 19.12
C HIS A 628 -6.54 -21.67 20.35
N VAL A 629 -5.23 -21.55 20.62
CA VAL A 629 -4.59 -22.09 21.84
C VAL A 629 -5.25 -21.52 23.09
N ARG A 630 -5.37 -20.19 23.20
CA ARG A 630 -5.99 -19.54 24.37
C ARG A 630 -7.43 -19.98 24.59
N HIS A 631 -8.24 -20.02 23.52
CA HIS A 631 -9.64 -20.46 23.62
C HIS A 631 -9.76 -21.94 24.00
N ALA A 632 -8.93 -22.82 23.42
CA ALA A 632 -8.93 -24.24 23.78
C ALA A 632 -8.50 -24.46 25.24
N GLN A 633 -7.48 -23.74 25.71
CA GLN A 633 -7.05 -23.77 27.12
C GLN A 633 -8.13 -23.26 28.06
N ALA A 634 -8.82 -22.17 27.70
CA ALA A 634 -9.93 -21.64 28.50
C ALA A 634 -11.07 -22.66 28.65
N LEU A 635 -11.46 -23.34 27.57
CA LEU A 635 -12.48 -24.39 27.60
C LEU A 635 -12.06 -25.58 28.47
N LEU A 636 -10.79 -25.97 28.44
CA LEU A 636 -10.27 -27.07 29.26
C LEU A 636 -10.16 -26.71 30.75
N ALA A 637 -9.83 -25.45 31.07
CA ALA A 637 -9.65 -24.98 32.44
C ALA A 637 -10.99 -24.72 33.16
N ALA A 638 -11.99 -24.23 32.44
CA ALA A 638 -13.29 -23.89 32.98
C ALA A 638 -14.39 -24.31 31.99
N PRO A 639 -14.77 -25.61 31.95
CA PRO A 639 -15.90 -26.10 31.15
C PRO A 639 -17.21 -25.68 31.82
N GLY A 640 -17.45 -24.37 31.94
CA GLY A 640 -18.68 -23.83 32.48
C GLY A 640 -19.79 -23.82 31.43
N PRO A 641 -21.08 -23.84 31.84
CA PRO A 641 -22.22 -23.81 30.93
C PRO A 641 -22.45 -22.44 30.28
N ALA A 642 -21.66 -21.43 30.65
CA ALA A 642 -21.69 -20.14 30.01
C ALA A 642 -21.28 -20.31 28.55
N ARG A 643 -22.15 -19.86 27.64
CA ARG A 643 -21.94 -19.95 26.20
C ARG A 643 -20.55 -19.43 25.83
N ALA A 644 -19.79 -20.24 25.11
CA ALA A 644 -18.46 -19.82 24.69
C ALA A 644 -18.58 -18.58 23.77
N PRO A 645 -17.70 -17.58 23.94
CA PRO A 645 -17.75 -16.36 23.13
C PRO A 645 -17.65 -16.70 21.64
N GLU A 646 -18.30 -15.89 20.82
CA GLU A 646 -18.25 -16.03 19.37
C GLU A 646 -16.81 -15.95 18.86
N PHE A 647 -16.47 -16.80 17.88
CA PHE A 647 -15.14 -16.84 17.30
C PHE A 647 -15.07 -16.11 15.95
N PHE A 648 -14.16 -15.16 15.82
CA PHE A 648 -13.91 -14.40 14.59
C PHE A 648 -12.49 -14.71 14.10
N PHE A 649 -12.33 -15.19 12.87
CA PHE A 649 -11.05 -15.68 12.34
C PHE A 649 -10.45 -14.89 11.16
N CYS A 650 -11.05 -13.77 10.71
CA CYS A 650 -10.58 -12.97 9.57
C CYS A 650 -9.05 -12.91 9.38
#